data_AF-A0A923BED3-F1
#
_entry.id   AF-A0A923BED3-F1
#
_cell.length_a   1.000
_cell.length_b   1.000
_cell.length_c   1.000
_cell.angle_alpha   90.00
_cell.angle_beta   90.00
_cell.angle_gamma   90.00
#
_symmetry.space_group_name_H-M   'P 1'
#
loop_
_entity.id
_entity.type
_entity.pdbx_description
1 polymer ?
#
loop_
_entity_poly.entity_id
_entity_poly.type
_entity_poly.pdbx_seq_one_letter_code
_entity_poly.pdbx_strand_id
1 'polypeptide(L)'
;MRNTDLGATGSTTHLPALLFTAPSYTLEMNQSDQLTGIGANNNGDPGRHNPVLNAFTSLVTRVAPGADVDGDGHADGGQLIYAYDGADHVVLGGTPGNDLIKGGRGMDTLWGDAGDDRLDGGDEADQVHGGDGDDIITDHGTPAGAADFLRGDNGNDVISNGAGNDIVFGGAGNDFFIVGPDFTEIFAGEGNDFLLGGNGSDVLMGNEGDDWIEGGEGFDGLSGENSQLFFNSSIIGHDVLNGQGNDTDYDGESGDDIMVQGAGIQRSNGMLGFDWAIHKGDPVAANSDLGIPLFGQQEGFILRDRFDSVEALSGWKFDDVLTGTVRPTGTAPGEGGGVIGGPVTDSMLLRQNLDLINGFEELLGRAALTDRGDVVFDPSLGADILIGGAGNDRITGKNGNDLIDGDAWLNVRVSVRDRVDPTQELFSVDTIADLKTRMLSGEINPGQLVIVREILGSPTAENEVDTAVYSDLRANYDVTRNDDGTWNVAHLRGTATDGTDLIRNIERLQFSDRTMNLTGEPAISNTTPTELRALTALPGTIAQFSGVAESAVTYQWQVRSGAGFANIAGATGLTFVPQQAQVGFELRLMASFRDLAGVNRVVYSDATAPVGDHKTGTTAADTLVGTPWADELIGLAGNDRLDGAAGADVMTGGAGLDTYVVDN
;
A
#
# COMPACT_ATOMS: atom_id res chain seq x y z
N MET A 1 24.40 5.50 -46.90
CA MET A 1 24.93 4.24 -47.49
C MET A 1 23.78 3.40 -48.02
N ARG A 2 24.03 2.38 -48.86
CA ARG A 2 22.98 1.39 -49.19
C ARG A 2 23.17 0.18 -48.27
N ASN A 3 22.10 -0.49 -47.88
CA ASN A 3 22.13 -1.70 -47.04
C ASN A 3 22.98 -2.86 -47.65
N THR A 4 23.37 -2.74 -48.92
CA THR A 4 24.26 -3.68 -49.63
C THR A 4 25.75 -3.48 -49.35
N ASP A 5 26.12 -2.45 -48.60
CA ASP A 5 27.52 -2.08 -48.38
C ASP A 5 28.12 -2.81 -47.16
N LEU A 6 27.34 -3.55 -46.37
CA LEU A 6 27.81 -4.31 -45.19
C LEU A 6 28.67 -5.54 -45.56
N GLY A 7 29.80 -5.71 -44.85
CA GLY A 7 30.61 -6.94 -44.86
C GLY A 7 31.71 -7.03 -45.93
N ALA A 8 32.00 -5.95 -46.64
CA ALA A 8 33.18 -5.87 -47.52
C ALA A 8 34.38 -5.30 -46.77
N THR A 9 35.60 -5.73 -47.09
CA THR A 9 36.81 -5.13 -46.50
C THR A 9 36.86 -3.63 -46.85
N GLY A 10 36.80 -2.75 -45.84
CA GLY A 10 36.70 -1.29 -46.01
C GLY A 10 35.27 -0.76 -46.14
N SER A 11 34.26 -1.52 -45.70
CA SER A 11 32.90 -1.01 -45.43
C SER A 11 32.72 -0.64 -43.96
N THR A 12 31.80 0.28 -43.68
CA THR A 12 31.34 0.55 -42.31
C THR A 12 30.69 -0.71 -41.73
N THR A 13 30.82 -0.87 -40.42
CA THR A 13 30.20 -1.96 -39.66
C THR A 13 28.78 -1.57 -39.26
N HIS A 14 28.54 -0.28 -39.04
CA HIS A 14 27.28 0.26 -38.58
C HIS A 14 26.50 0.98 -39.68
N LEU A 15 25.18 0.93 -39.57
CA LEU A 15 24.23 1.58 -40.47
C LEU A 15 23.45 2.66 -39.73
N PRO A 16 22.94 3.68 -40.45
CA PRO A 16 21.92 4.55 -39.89
C PRO A 16 20.66 3.72 -39.61
N ALA A 17 20.11 3.84 -38.41
CA ALA A 17 18.88 3.13 -38.03
C ALA A 17 17.66 3.64 -38.83
N LEU A 18 17.69 4.93 -39.22
CA LEU A 18 16.71 5.49 -40.16
C LEU A 18 17.09 5.16 -41.61
N LEU A 19 16.48 4.11 -42.16
CA LEU A 19 16.79 3.51 -43.47
C LEU A 19 16.79 4.49 -44.68
N PHE A 20 16.09 5.62 -44.58
CA PHE A 20 15.99 6.63 -45.64
C PHE A 20 16.73 7.94 -45.35
N THR A 21 17.37 8.06 -44.19
CA THR A 21 18.16 9.22 -43.82
C THR A 21 19.61 8.99 -44.26
N ALA A 22 20.19 9.95 -44.98
CA ALA A 22 21.58 9.88 -45.36
C ALA A 22 22.41 10.60 -44.29
N PRO A 23 23.22 9.89 -43.48
CA PRO A 23 24.08 10.55 -42.51
C PRO A 23 25.15 11.37 -43.24
N SER A 24 25.53 12.50 -42.64
CA SER A 24 26.68 13.31 -43.03
C SER A 24 27.97 12.49 -42.95
N TYR A 25 28.14 11.74 -41.86
CA TYR A 25 29.30 10.88 -41.62
C TYR A 25 28.92 9.59 -40.90
N THR A 26 29.62 8.51 -41.20
CA THR A 26 29.66 7.32 -40.34
C THR A 26 31.04 7.27 -39.71
N LEU A 27 31.08 7.32 -38.39
CA LEU A 27 32.27 7.40 -37.57
C LEU A 27 32.37 6.12 -36.74
N GLU A 28 33.46 5.38 -36.89
CA GLU A 28 33.65 4.08 -36.23
C GLU A 28 34.82 4.20 -35.27
N MET A 29 34.72 3.66 -34.04
CA MET A 29 35.81 3.69 -33.04
C MET A 29 37.13 3.25 -33.68
N ASN A 30 37.10 2.16 -34.45
CA ASN A 30 38.17 1.80 -35.35
C ASN A 30 38.09 2.58 -36.67
N GLN A 31 38.95 3.60 -36.81
CA GLN A 31 39.00 4.46 -37.99
C GLN A 31 39.31 3.71 -39.31
N SER A 32 39.81 2.47 -39.29
CA SER A 32 39.95 1.70 -40.55
C SER A 32 38.61 1.30 -41.17
N ASP A 33 37.56 1.24 -40.35
CA ASP A 33 36.24 0.72 -40.72
C ASP A 33 35.31 1.88 -41.11
N GLN A 34 35.68 3.10 -40.73
CA GLN A 34 35.01 4.36 -41.08
C GLN A 34 35.07 4.68 -42.58
N LEU A 35 33.97 5.22 -43.13
CA LEU A 35 33.87 5.70 -44.51
C LEU A 35 33.22 7.08 -44.60
N THR A 36 34.03 8.13 -44.53
CA THR A 36 33.58 9.54 -44.60
C THR A 36 33.81 10.19 -45.96
N GLY A 37 34.61 9.56 -46.83
CA GLY A 37 35.07 10.20 -48.08
C GLY A 37 36.15 11.27 -47.86
N ILE A 38 36.74 11.34 -46.67
CA ILE A 38 37.76 12.32 -46.31
C ILE A 38 39.15 11.67 -46.31
N GLY A 39 40.13 12.36 -46.88
CA GLY A 39 41.53 11.90 -46.93
C GLY A 39 41.81 10.85 -48.02
N ALA A 40 43.06 10.37 -48.07
CA ALA A 40 43.50 9.48 -49.15
C ALA A 40 42.86 8.09 -49.13
N ASN A 41 42.42 7.65 -47.95
CA ASN A 41 41.81 6.34 -47.72
C ASN A 41 40.29 6.44 -47.48
N ASN A 42 39.68 7.62 -47.67
CA ASN A 42 38.26 7.90 -47.43
C ASN A 42 37.75 7.65 -46.00
N ASN A 43 38.63 7.60 -45.01
CA ASN A 43 38.31 7.29 -43.62
C ASN A 43 38.71 8.38 -42.60
N GLY A 44 39.09 9.57 -43.07
CA GLY A 44 39.50 10.66 -42.19
C GLY A 44 38.34 11.26 -41.40
N ASP A 45 38.62 11.83 -40.23
CA ASP A 45 37.59 12.51 -39.44
C ASP A 45 37.25 13.91 -40.03
N PRO A 46 35.99 14.34 -39.97
CA PRO A 46 35.61 15.70 -40.31
C PRO A 46 36.21 16.71 -39.34
N GLY A 47 36.53 17.90 -39.86
CA GLY A 47 36.99 19.04 -39.07
C GLY A 47 35.96 20.16 -39.02
N ARG A 48 36.05 21.03 -38.02
CA ARG A 48 35.20 22.23 -37.94
C ARG A 48 35.47 23.15 -39.12
N HIS A 49 34.41 23.78 -39.63
CA HIS A 49 34.51 24.77 -40.71
C HIS A 49 35.39 25.97 -40.35
N ASN A 50 35.41 26.39 -39.08
CA ASN A 50 36.29 27.45 -38.61
C ASN A 50 37.67 26.84 -38.25
N PRO A 51 38.74 27.13 -39.00
CA PRO A 51 40.05 26.54 -38.79
C PRO A 51 40.72 26.97 -37.48
N VAL A 52 40.35 28.14 -36.93
CA VAL A 52 40.83 28.60 -35.62
C VAL A 52 40.15 27.77 -34.52
N LEU A 53 38.83 27.61 -34.59
CA LEU A 53 38.10 26.78 -33.63
C LEU A 53 38.54 25.31 -33.71
N ASN A 54 38.72 24.78 -34.92
CA ASN A 54 39.21 23.42 -35.13
C ASN A 54 40.59 23.17 -34.52
N ALA A 55 41.43 24.19 -34.45
CA ALA A 55 42.76 24.09 -33.86
C ALA A 55 42.75 24.07 -32.32
N PHE A 56 41.67 24.56 -31.69
CA PHE A 56 41.50 24.54 -30.23
C PHE A 56 40.59 23.40 -29.75
N THR A 57 39.60 23.02 -30.56
CA THR A 57 38.63 21.96 -30.27
C THR A 57 38.33 21.19 -31.55
N SER A 58 38.67 19.90 -31.59
CA SER A 58 38.30 19.02 -32.70
C SER A 58 36.79 18.88 -32.82
N LEU A 59 36.32 18.52 -34.02
CA LEU A 59 34.91 18.13 -34.22
C LEU A 59 34.69 16.69 -33.74
N VAL A 60 35.59 15.78 -34.14
CA VAL A 60 35.63 14.41 -33.62
C VAL A 60 36.76 14.30 -32.60
N THR A 61 36.46 13.77 -31.42
CA THR A 61 37.46 13.30 -30.48
C THR A 61 37.42 11.78 -30.46
N ARG A 62 38.58 11.16 -30.70
CA ARG A 62 38.73 9.71 -30.72
C ARG A 62 39.88 9.30 -29.82
N VAL A 63 39.59 8.46 -28.84
CA VAL A 63 40.57 7.76 -28.02
C VAL A 63 40.37 6.28 -28.30
N ALA A 64 41.41 5.63 -28.82
CA ALA A 64 41.35 4.21 -29.14
C ALA A 64 41.13 3.38 -27.86
N PRO A 65 40.51 2.19 -27.99
CA PRO A 65 40.32 1.27 -26.88
C PRO A 65 41.63 0.98 -26.13
N GLY A 66 41.52 0.85 -24.81
CA GLY A 66 42.62 0.52 -23.91
C GLY A 66 43.25 -0.85 -24.17
N ALA A 67 44.18 -1.24 -23.30
CA ALA A 67 44.46 -2.66 -23.13
C ALA A 67 43.32 -3.26 -22.30
N ASP A 68 43.10 -4.57 -22.40
CA ASP A 68 42.34 -5.34 -21.41
C ASP A 68 43.11 -5.29 -20.08
N VAL A 69 42.64 -4.50 -19.11
CA VAL A 69 43.30 -4.34 -17.80
C VAL A 69 42.59 -5.16 -16.73
N ASP A 70 41.29 -5.42 -16.86
CA ASP A 70 40.49 -6.15 -15.88
C ASP A 70 40.40 -7.67 -16.13
N GLY A 71 40.83 -8.14 -17.31
CA GLY A 71 40.97 -9.53 -17.67
C GLY A 71 39.68 -10.19 -18.14
N ASP A 72 38.68 -9.42 -18.57
CA ASP A 72 37.41 -9.92 -19.11
C ASP A 72 37.52 -10.46 -20.55
N GLY A 73 38.66 -10.21 -21.22
CA GLY A 73 38.93 -10.64 -22.58
C GLY A 73 38.66 -9.58 -23.65
N HIS A 74 38.26 -8.37 -23.24
CA HIS A 74 37.95 -7.22 -24.07
C HIS A 74 38.86 -6.04 -23.70
N ALA A 75 39.12 -5.13 -24.64
CA ALA A 75 39.85 -3.91 -24.31
C ALA A 75 38.97 -3.01 -23.42
N ASP A 76 39.55 -2.23 -22.51
CA ASP A 76 38.82 -1.31 -21.59
C ASP A 76 38.08 -0.13 -22.29
N GLY A 77 37.57 -0.34 -23.51
CA GLY A 77 36.81 0.60 -24.34
C GLY A 77 37.53 1.91 -24.66
N GLY A 78 36.93 2.66 -25.57
CA GLY A 78 37.43 3.89 -26.16
C GLY A 78 36.49 5.07 -25.94
N GLN A 79 36.83 6.19 -26.57
CA GLN A 79 35.98 7.39 -26.57
C GLN A 79 35.77 7.87 -27.99
N LEU A 80 34.51 8.06 -28.39
CA LEU A 80 34.12 8.60 -29.68
C LEU A 80 33.08 9.71 -29.49
N ILE A 81 33.52 10.96 -29.64
CA ILE A 81 32.66 12.14 -29.43
C ILE A 81 32.57 12.94 -30.71
N TYR A 82 31.35 13.20 -31.17
CA TYR A 82 31.03 14.20 -32.20
C TYR A 82 30.56 15.49 -31.52
N ALA A 83 31.44 16.47 -31.42
CA ALA A 83 31.19 17.73 -30.70
C ALA A 83 30.60 18.81 -31.62
N TYR A 84 29.56 18.46 -32.39
CA TYR A 84 28.89 19.39 -33.31
C TYR A 84 27.61 19.96 -32.72
N ASP A 85 27.35 21.23 -33.03
CA ASP A 85 26.17 21.99 -32.59
C ASP A 85 25.27 22.42 -33.75
N GLY A 86 25.45 21.83 -34.94
CA GLY A 86 24.60 22.05 -36.11
C GLY A 86 23.73 20.84 -36.44
N ALA A 87 23.03 20.89 -37.57
CA ALA A 87 22.04 19.88 -37.96
C ALA A 87 22.63 18.72 -38.79
N ASP A 88 23.91 18.38 -38.60
CA ASP A 88 24.48 17.20 -39.27
C ASP A 88 23.99 15.96 -38.53
N HIS A 89 23.74 14.88 -39.27
CA HIS A 89 23.29 13.61 -38.72
C HIS A 89 24.42 12.60 -38.90
N VAL A 90 24.84 11.89 -37.86
CA VAL A 90 25.96 10.95 -37.93
C VAL A 90 25.56 9.56 -37.45
N VAL A 91 26.35 8.57 -37.88
CA VAL A 91 26.34 7.24 -37.28
C VAL A 91 27.62 7.10 -36.48
N LEU A 92 27.54 6.72 -35.22
CA LEU A 92 28.67 6.43 -34.37
C LEU A 92 28.64 4.95 -33.98
N GLY A 93 29.75 4.25 -34.15
CA GLY A 93 29.90 2.86 -33.77
C GLY A 93 31.03 2.63 -32.77
N GLY A 94 30.72 1.86 -31.74
CA GLY A 94 31.61 1.42 -30.68
C GLY A 94 32.45 0.20 -31.07
N THR A 95 32.72 -0.61 -30.06
CA THR A 95 33.57 -1.79 -30.04
C THR A 95 33.02 -2.78 -29.04
N PRO A 96 33.57 -4.01 -28.99
CA PRO A 96 33.15 -4.96 -27.96
C PRO A 96 33.62 -4.66 -26.52
N GLY A 97 33.98 -3.44 -26.15
CA GLY A 97 34.34 -3.11 -24.76
C GLY A 97 33.94 -1.68 -24.39
N ASN A 98 33.89 -1.40 -23.09
CA ASN A 98 33.19 -0.26 -22.45
C ASN A 98 33.48 1.14 -23.01
N ASP A 99 32.73 1.56 -24.02
CA ASP A 99 32.91 2.77 -24.79
C ASP A 99 32.19 3.99 -24.22
N LEU A 100 32.73 5.19 -24.49
CA LEU A 100 32.03 6.46 -24.28
C LEU A 100 31.73 7.10 -25.64
N ILE A 101 30.44 7.13 -26.01
CA ILE A 101 29.97 7.64 -27.31
C ILE A 101 29.04 8.84 -27.11
N LYS A 102 29.24 9.91 -27.87
CA LYS A 102 28.37 11.10 -27.84
C LYS A 102 28.06 11.63 -29.24
N GLY A 103 26.77 11.77 -29.56
CA GLY A 103 26.24 12.26 -30.84
C GLY A 103 26.31 13.78 -30.99
N GLY A 104 25.79 14.51 -30.00
CA GLY A 104 25.84 15.98 -30.01
C GLY A 104 24.50 16.56 -30.46
N ARG A 105 24.46 17.44 -31.47
CA ARG A 105 23.18 17.85 -32.08
C ARG A 105 22.98 17.11 -33.40
N GLY A 106 21.72 16.81 -33.68
CA GLY A 106 21.30 16.23 -34.96
C GLY A 106 20.72 14.85 -34.74
N MET A 107 19.84 14.40 -35.65
CA MET A 107 19.31 13.03 -35.66
C MET A 107 20.40 11.97 -35.91
N ASP A 108 21.01 11.49 -34.85
CA ASP A 108 22.16 10.60 -34.86
C ASP A 108 21.74 9.13 -34.69
N THR A 109 22.66 8.22 -34.99
CA THR A 109 22.53 6.80 -34.65
C THR A 109 23.77 6.36 -33.90
N LEU A 110 23.59 5.83 -32.70
CA LEU A 110 24.66 5.32 -31.84
C LEU A 110 24.53 3.81 -31.69
N TRP A 111 25.64 3.10 -31.82
CA TRP A 111 25.79 1.67 -31.54
C TRP A 111 26.90 1.49 -30.51
N GLY A 112 26.57 0.99 -29.32
CA GLY A 112 27.55 0.64 -28.28
C GLY A 112 28.33 -0.64 -28.64
N ASP A 113 27.60 -1.66 -29.11
CA ASP A 113 28.06 -3.02 -29.43
C ASP A 113 28.10 -3.94 -28.22
N ALA A 114 29.25 -4.11 -27.57
CA ALA A 114 29.32 -4.95 -26.37
C ALA A 114 30.19 -4.30 -25.31
N GLY A 115 30.05 -4.70 -24.06
CA GLY A 115 30.66 -4.03 -22.92
C GLY A 115 29.71 -3.02 -22.28
N ASP A 116 30.09 -2.50 -21.11
CA ASP A 116 29.28 -1.57 -20.32
C ASP A 116 29.49 -0.13 -20.83
N ASP A 117 28.71 0.30 -21.81
CA ASP A 117 28.89 1.54 -22.55
C ASP A 117 28.23 2.75 -21.87
N ARG A 118 28.69 3.94 -22.26
CA ARG A 118 28.08 5.23 -21.92
C ARG A 118 27.73 5.97 -23.19
N LEU A 119 26.44 6.02 -23.50
CA LEU A 119 25.89 6.57 -24.72
C LEU A 119 25.10 7.85 -24.43
N ASP A 120 25.39 8.91 -25.19
CA ASP A 120 24.73 10.21 -25.11
C ASP A 120 24.25 10.59 -26.51
N GLY A 121 22.95 10.46 -26.77
CA GLY A 121 22.33 10.79 -28.06
C GLY A 121 22.57 12.28 -28.36
N GLY A 122 21.95 13.11 -27.55
CA GLY A 122 22.26 14.51 -27.43
C GLY A 122 21.01 15.36 -27.57
N ASP A 123 20.96 16.23 -28.58
CA ASP A 123 19.75 16.99 -28.91
C ASP A 123 19.24 16.54 -30.30
N GLU A 124 17.91 16.57 -30.49
CA GLU A 124 17.19 16.07 -31.68
C GLU A 124 16.96 14.56 -31.67
N ALA A 125 16.15 14.08 -32.62
CA ALA A 125 15.63 12.71 -32.61
C ALA A 125 16.68 11.67 -33.02
N ASP A 126 17.13 10.92 -32.02
CA ASP A 126 18.21 9.96 -32.09
C ASP A 126 17.72 8.51 -32.10
N GLN A 127 18.64 7.63 -32.49
CA GLN A 127 18.48 6.19 -32.44
C GLN A 127 19.67 5.63 -31.67
N VAL A 128 19.44 5.11 -30.47
CA VAL A 128 20.53 4.59 -29.63
C VAL A 128 20.30 3.10 -29.40
N HIS A 129 21.37 2.33 -29.62
CA HIS A 129 21.46 0.91 -29.31
C HIS A 129 22.61 0.73 -28.33
N GLY A 130 22.31 0.25 -27.13
CA GLY A 130 23.29 -0.19 -26.13
C GLY A 130 24.08 -1.36 -26.68
N GLY A 131 23.47 -2.55 -26.65
CA GLY A 131 24.05 -3.77 -27.20
C GLY A 131 24.12 -4.85 -26.14
N ASP A 132 25.23 -5.58 -26.05
CA ASP A 132 25.47 -6.56 -24.99
C ASP A 132 26.27 -5.92 -23.85
N GLY A 133 25.74 -5.74 -22.65
CA GLY A 133 26.48 -5.18 -21.51
C GLY A 133 25.59 -4.30 -20.65
N ASP A 134 26.06 -3.90 -19.46
CA ASP A 134 25.26 -3.03 -18.58
C ASP A 134 25.48 -1.55 -18.99
N ASP A 135 24.63 -1.03 -19.87
CA ASP A 135 24.81 0.26 -20.53
C ASP A 135 24.18 1.42 -19.75
N ILE A 136 24.71 2.63 -19.96
CA ILE A 136 24.09 3.87 -19.51
C ILE A 136 23.80 4.76 -20.71
N ILE A 137 22.52 4.91 -21.02
CA ILE A 137 22.01 5.69 -22.15
C ILE A 137 21.37 6.97 -21.62
N THR A 138 21.82 8.11 -22.12
CA THR A 138 21.26 9.42 -21.80
C THR A 138 20.92 10.19 -23.06
N ASP A 139 19.88 11.00 -22.98
CA ASP A 139 19.53 11.99 -23.99
C ASP A 139 19.17 13.35 -23.35
N HIS A 140 19.39 14.45 -24.07
CA HIS A 140 19.09 15.81 -23.56
C HIS A 140 17.75 16.36 -24.06
N GLY A 141 17.19 15.77 -25.12
CA GLY A 141 15.83 15.92 -25.56
C GLY A 141 15.66 16.30 -27.03
N THR A 142 14.45 16.01 -27.49
CA THR A 142 13.99 16.15 -28.86
C THR A 142 12.96 17.27 -29.02
N PRO A 143 12.99 18.04 -30.12
CA PRO A 143 11.97 19.03 -30.42
C PRO A 143 10.57 18.43 -30.58
N ALA A 144 9.53 19.18 -30.17
CA ALA A 144 8.14 18.74 -30.26
C ALA A 144 7.75 18.19 -31.65
N GLY A 145 7.19 16.98 -31.66
CA GLY A 145 6.74 16.27 -32.86
C GLY A 145 7.79 15.38 -33.51
N ALA A 146 8.97 15.26 -32.92
CA ALA A 146 9.93 14.20 -33.19
C ALA A 146 10.07 13.30 -31.94
N ALA A 147 10.75 12.16 -32.10
CA ALA A 147 10.80 11.09 -31.11
C ALA A 147 12.16 10.40 -31.15
N ASP A 148 12.73 10.15 -29.97
CA ASP A 148 13.88 9.28 -29.79
C ASP A 148 13.45 7.81 -29.79
N PHE A 149 14.37 6.95 -30.24
CA PHE A 149 14.23 5.50 -30.10
C PHE A 149 15.48 4.97 -29.40
N LEU A 150 15.32 4.62 -28.13
CA LEU A 150 16.42 4.17 -27.28
C LEU A 150 16.22 2.69 -26.96
N ARG A 151 17.29 1.90 -27.06
CA ARG A 151 17.31 0.47 -26.77
C ARG A 151 18.50 0.15 -25.88
N GLY A 152 18.25 -0.48 -24.73
CA GLY A 152 19.31 -1.10 -23.93
C GLY A 152 19.89 -2.34 -24.62
N ASP A 153 18.99 -3.19 -25.13
CA ASP A 153 19.26 -4.50 -25.71
C ASP A 153 19.54 -5.58 -24.62
N ASN A 154 20.74 -6.17 -24.49
CA ASN A 154 20.99 -7.19 -23.47
C ASN A 154 21.86 -6.62 -22.34
N GLY A 155 21.42 -6.73 -21.09
CA GLY A 155 22.19 -6.25 -19.95
C GLY A 155 21.29 -5.63 -18.89
N ASN A 156 21.87 -5.07 -17.84
CA ASN A 156 21.14 -4.30 -16.84
C ASN A 156 21.37 -2.82 -17.10
N ASP A 157 20.50 -2.21 -17.88
CA ASP A 157 20.71 -0.91 -18.48
C ASP A 157 20.11 0.23 -17.66
N VAL A 158 20.70 1.42 -17.79
CA VAL A 158 20.16 2.66 -17.23
C VAL A 158 19.83 3.61 -18.37
N ILE A 159 18.55 3.89 -18.58
CA ILE A 159 18.08 4.70 -19.71
C ILE A 159 17.39 5.97 -19.20
N SER A 160 17.85 7.14 -19.67
CA SER A 160 17.24 8.44 -19.42
C SER A 160 16.96 9.15 -20.74
N ASN A 161 15.70 9.13 -21.19
CA ASN A 161 15.32 9.60 -22.53
C ASN A 161 15.23 11.12 -22.70
N GLY A 162 15.30 11.90 -21.61
CA GLY A 162 15.21 13.35 -21.73
C GLY A 162 13.82 13.82 -22.18
N ALA A 163 13.70 15.06 -22.67
CA ALA A 163 12.41 15.60 -23.11
C ALA A 163 12.10 15.17 -24.54
N GLY A 164 10.89 14.74 -24.85
CA GLY A 164 10.58 14.22 -26.18
C GLY A 164 9.36 13.33 -26.14
N ASN A 165 8.83 12.99 -27.31
CA ASN A 165 7.76 12.00 -27.42
C ASN A 165 8.39 10.66 -27.77
N ASP A 166 8.97 9.97 -26.79
CA ASP A 166 9.97 8.94 -27.09
C ASP A 166 9.41 7.51 -26.96
N ILE A 167 10.10 6.58 -27.61
CA ILE A 167 9.82 5.14 -27.49
C ILE A 167 11.09 4.48 -26.98
N VAL A 168 10.99 3.81 -25.83
CA VAL A 168 12.15 3.22 -25.15
C VAL A 168 11.94 1.72 -24.97
N PHE A 169 12.99 0.95 -25.23
CA PHE A 169 13.05 -0.48 -24.99
C PHE A 169 14.20 -0.77 -24.02
N GLY A 170 13.96 -1.50 -22.94
CA GLY A 170 15.04 -2.02 -22.10
C GLY A 170 15.70 -3.19 -22.81
N GLY A 171 15.00 -4.31 -22.85
CA GLY A 171 15.42 -5.50 -23.57
C GLY A 171 15.46 -6.69 -22.64
N ALA A 172 16.62 -7.27 -22.40
CA ALA A 172 16.77 -8.41 -21.50
C ALA A 172 17.76 -8.12 -20.38
N GLY A 173 17.38 -8.42 -19.14
CA GLY A 173 18.09 -8.07 -17.91
C GLY A 173 17.25 -7.11 -17.08
N ASN A 174 17.74 -6.73 -15.90
CA ASN A 174 17.00 -5.80 -15.05
C ASN A 174 17.37 -4.37 -15.46
N ASP A 175 16.41 -3.56 -15.85
CA ASP A 175 16.66 -2.22 -16.39
C ASP A 175 16.15 -1.12 -15.46
N PHE A 176 16.71 0.08 -15.60
CA PHE A 176 16.31 1.26 -14.83
C PHE A 176 16.02 2.45 -15.76
N PHE A 177 14.77 2.91 -15.75
CA PHE A 177 14.31 3.99 -16.62
C PHE A 177 14.10 5.28 -15.84
N ILE A 178 14.46 6.38 -16.46
CA ILE A 178 14.24 7.74 -15.97
C ILE A 178 13.52 8.50 -17.08
N VAL A 179 12.22 8.63 -16.94
CA VAL A 179 11.36 9.28 -17.93
C VAL A 179 11.46 10.79 -17.84
N GLY A 180 11.48 11.42 -19.00
CA GLY A 180 11.44 12.87 -19.12
C GLY A 180 10.09 13.52 -18.81
N PRO A 181 9.96 14.83 -19.06
CA PRO A 181 8.74 15.58 -18.76
C PRO A 181 7.61 15.42 -19.78
N ASP A 182 7.85 14.80 -20.93
CA ASP A 182 6.92 14.69 -22.06
C ASP A 182 6.52 13.20 -22.26
N PHE A 183 5.45 12.98 -23.05
CA PHE A 183 4.87 11.64 -23.29
C PHE A 183 5.94 10.61 -23.67
N THR A 184 6.06 9.52 -22.92
CA THR A 184 6.96 8.41 -23.27
C THR A 184 6.21 7.09 -23.24
N GLU A 185 6.50 6.22 -24.22
CA GLU A 185 6.05 4.83 -24.24
C GLU A 185 7.26 3.92 -23.95
N ILE A 186 7.18 3.12 -22.89
CA ILE A 186 8.25 2.22 -22.46
C ILE A 186 7.80 0.76 -22.56
N PHE A 187 8.70 -0.06 -23.10
CA PHE A 187 8.67 -1.51 -23.02
C PHE A 187 9.93 -1.97 -22.27
N ALA A 188 9.81 -2.30 -20.99
CA ALA A 188 10.97 -2.59 -20.16
C ALA A 188 11.64 -3.91 -20.56
N GLY A 189 10.91 -5.03 -20.58
CA GLY A 189 11.32 -6.24 -21.31
C GLY A 189 11.40 -7.47 -20.42
N GLU A 190 12.41 -8.33 -20.63
CA GLU A 190 12.63 -9.51 -19.80
C GLU A 190 13.50 -9.17 -18.59
N GLY A 191 13.01 -9.29 -17.37
CA GLY A 191 13.78 -9.01 -16.17
C GLY A 191 12.93 -8.31 -15.12
N ASN A 192 13.53 -8.00 -13.97
CA ASN A 192 12.86 -7.20 -12.95
C ASN A 192 13.27 -5.75 -13.14
N ASP A 193 12.39 -4.94 -13.71
CA ASP A 193 12.66 -3.59 -14.19
C ASP A 193 12.16 -2.52 -13.23
N PHE A 194 12.77 -1.33 -13.32
CA PHE A 194 12.53 -0.21 -12.42
C PHE A 194 12.27 1.07 -13.21
N LEU A 195 11.00 1.46 -13.33
CA LEU A 195 10.56 2.57 -14.18
C LEU A 195 10.20 3.79 -13.34
N LEU A 196 10.99 4.86 -13.46
CA LEU A 196 10.66 6.16 -12.86
C LEU A 196 10.04 7.08 -13.92
N GLY A 197 8.71 7.20 -13.87
CA GLY A 197 7.87 8.04 -14.71
C GLY A 197 8.10 9.54 -14.56
N GLY A 198 7.54 10.27 -15.52
CA GLY A 198 7.81 11.67 -15.78
C GLY A 198 6.77 12.63 -15.22
N ASN A 199 6.61 13.77 -15.90
CA ASN A 199 5.42 14.62 -15.75
C ASN A 199 4.45 14.45 -16.94
N GLY A 200 4.80 13.55 -17.87
CA GLY A 200 4.07 13.30 -19.10
C GLY A 200 2.77 12.56 -18.83
N SER A 201 2.03 12.21 -19.87
CA SER A 201 0.97 11.21 -19.73
C SER A 201 1.53 9.91 -20.27
N ASP A 202 2.24 9.16 -19.45
CA ASP A 202 3.13 8.12 -19.91
C ASP A 202 2.41 6.77 -20.03
N VAL A 203 2.96 5.88 -20.86
CA VAL A 203 2.55 4.47 -20.95
C VAL A 203 3.75 3.64 -20.54
N LEU A 204 3.67 3.04 -19.37
CA LEU A 204 4.79 2.34 -18.72
C LEU A 204 4.43 0.86 -18.60
N MET A 205 5.13 0.00 -19.33
CA MET A 205 4.92 -1.46 -19.33
C MET A 205 6.16 -2.15 -18.76
N GLY A 206 5.97 -2.94 -17.70
CA GLY A 206 7.03 -3.77 -17.12
C GLY A 206 7.41 -4.94 -18.03
N ASN A 207 6.43 -5.64 -18.57
CA ASN A 207 6.59 -6.86 -19.39
C ASN A 207 6.93 -8.11 -18.56
N GLU A 208 7.99 -8.85 -18.83
CA GLU A 208 8.24 -10.14 -18.20
C GLU A 208 9.12 -10.02 -16.94
N GLY A 209 8.53 -10.05 -15.74
CA GLY A 209 9.29 -10.18 -14.49
C GLY A 209 8.55 -9.57 -13.30
N ASP A 210 9.23 -9.40 -12.17
CA ASP A 210 8.67 -8.65 -11.02
C ASP A 210 9.14 -7.18 -11.11
N ASP A 211 8.27 -6.30 -11.55
CA ASP A 211 8.59 -4.92 -11.90
C ASP A 211 8.20 -3.90 -10.82
N TRP A 212 8.92 -2.79 -10.78
CA TRP A 212 8.60 -1.62 -9.96
C TRP A 212 8.39 -0.42 -10.85
N ILE A 213 7.15 0.10 -10.89
CA ILE A 213 6.77 1.21 -11.76
C ILE A 213 6.28 2.37 -10.91
N GLU A 214 6.90 3.53 -11.04
CA GLU A 214 6.45 4.81 -10.47
C GLU A 214 5.93 5.70 -11.60
N GLY A 215 4.63 5.99 -11.65
CA GLY A 215 4.03 6.79 -12.73
C GLY A 215 4.48 8.26 -12.77
N GLY A 216 4.81 8.82 -11.60
CA GLY A 216 5.23 10.22 -11.50
C GLY A 216 4.04 11.18 -11.41
N GLU A 217 4.15 12.31 -12.10
CA GLU A 217 3.06 13.26 -12.26
C GLU A 217 2.43 13.08 -13.66
N GLY A 218 1.15 13.40 -13.82
CA GLY A 218 0.50 13.25 -15.12
C GLY A 218 -0.76 12.38 -15.08
N PHE A 219 -1.12 11.83 -16.22
CA PHE A 219 -2.19 10.83 -16.29
C PHE A 219 -1.57 9.61 -16.96
N ASP A 220 -1.25 8.61 -16.15
CA ASP A 220 -0.37 7.52 -16.55
C ASP A 220 -1.13 6.21 -16.65
N GLY A 221 -0.75 5.40 -17.63
CA GLY A 221 -1.13 4.00 -17.73
C GLY A 221 0.04 3.13 -17.30
N LEU A 222 -0.14 2.38 -16.21
CA LEU A 222 0.86 1.44 -15.68
C LEU A 222 0.38 0.02 -15.97
N SER A 223 1.17 -0.76 -16.70
CA SER A 223 0.94 -2.18 -16.97
C SER A 223 2.02 -2.99 -16.26
N GLY A 224 1.62 -4.02 -15.50
CA GLY A 224 2.53 -5.03 -14.99
C GLY A 224 3.29 -5.68 -16.14
N GLU A 225 2.56 -6.33 -17.05
CA GLU A 225 3.17 -6.98 -18.22
C GLU A 225 3.02 -6.21 -19.54
N ASN A 226 2.69 -6.92 -20.63
CA ASN A 226 2.80 -6.47 -22.01
C ASN A 226 1.48 -5.97 -22.60
N SER A 227 0.52 -5.61 -21.75
CA SER A 227 -0.83 -5.12 -22.10
C SER A 227 -1.51 -6.04 -23.12
N GLN A 228 -1.56 -7.34 -22.85
CA GLN A 228 -2.00 -8.32 -23.85
C GLN A 228 -3.46 -8.09 -24.25
N LEU A 229 -3.70 -7.83 -25.54
CA LEU A 229 -5.02 -7.50 -26.12
C LEU A 229 -6.19 -8.45 -25.77
N PHE A 230 -5.91 -9.70 -25.40
CA PHE A 230 -6.92 -10.72 -25.09
C PHE A 230 -7.10 -10.98 -23.59
N PHE A 231 -6.38 -10.26 -22.72
CA PHE A 231 -6.53 -10.30 -21.27
C PHE A 231 -6.37 -11.71 -20.69
N ASN A 232 -5.43 -12.47 -21.26
CA ASN A 232 -5.10 -13.84 -20.88
C ASN A 232 -3.59 -14.07 -20.99
N SER A 233 -2.81 -13.10 -20.51
CA SER A 233 -1.36 -13.23 -20.45
C SER A 233 -0.99 -14.52 -19.71
N SER A 234 0.04 -15.20 -20.20
CA SER A 234 0.61 -16.37 -19.52
C SER A 234 1.97 -16.05 -18.89
N ILE A 235 2.40 -14.79 -19.05
CA ILE A 235 3.50 -14.21 -18.30
C ILE A 235 2.94 -13.97 -16.90
N ILE A 236 3.76 -14.22 -15.88
CA ILE A 236 3.37 -14.00 -14.49
C ILE A 236 4.43 -13.07 -13.94
N GLY A 237 4.09 -11.78 -13.84
CA GLY A 237 4.79 -10.81 -13.02
C GLY A 237 4.19 -10.74 -11.63
N HIS A 238 4.86 -10.07 -10.70
CA HIS A 238 4.30 -9.81 -9.36
C HIS A 238 4.64 -8.38 -9.03
N ASP A 239 3.90 -7.44 -9.56
CA ASP A 239 4.44 -6.10 -9.78
C ASP A 239 4.08 -5.15 -8.65
N VAL A 240 4.86 -4.09 -8.54
CA VAL A 240 4.54 -2.95 -7.68
C VAL A 240 4.34 -1.72 -8.55
N LEU A 241 3.08 -1.33 -8.70
CA LEU A 241 2.66 -0.22 -9.53
C LEU A 241 2.28 0.96 -8.65
N ASN A 242 2.98 2.09 -8.76
CA ASN A 242 2.81 3.27 -7.90
C ASN A 242 2.50 4.51 -8.73
N GLY A 243 1.22 4.91 -8.77
CA GLY A 243 0.79 6.06 -9.57
C GLY A 243 1.13 7.44 -8.99
N GLN A 244 1.63 7.50 -7.75
CA GLN A 244 2.04 8.74 -7.08
C GLN A 244 0.97 9.85 -7.04
N GLY A 245 1.18 10.97 -7.75
CA GLY A 245 0.58 12.27 -7.43
C GLY A 245 -0.76 12.59 -8.11
N ASN A 246 -1.22 11.77 -9.05
CA ASN A 246 -2.36 12.09 -9.92
C ASN A 246 -3.25 10.87 -10.24
N ASP A 247 -4.27 11.10 -11.07
CA ASP A 247 -5.16 10.09 -11.64
C ASP A 247 -4.33 9.02 -12.40
N THR A 248 -4.48 7.75 -12.03
CA THR A 248 -3.71 6.63 -12.62
C THR A 248 -4.61 5.48 -13.05
N ASP A 249 -4.27 4.88 -14.20
CA ASP A 249 -4.81 3.59 -14.64
C ASP A 249 -3.78 2.50 -14.36
N TYR A 250 -4.12 1.58 -13.46
CA TYR A 250 -3.34 0.39 -13.18
C TYR A 250 -3.94 -0.81 -13.90
N ASP A 251 -3.10 -1.52 -14.64
CA ASP A 251 -3.39 -2.82 -15.24
C ASP A 251 -2.38 -3.82 -14.67
N GLY A 252 -2.77 -4.56 -13.63
CA GLY A 252 -1.94 -5.59 -12.99
C GLY A 252 -1.73 -6.80 -13.88
N GLU A 253 -2.73 -7.13 -14.70
CA GLU A 253 -2.68 -8.21 -15.68
C GLU A 253 -2.51 -9.63 -15.09
N SER A 254 -1.31 -10.11 -14.75
CA SER A 254 -1.09 -11.48 -14.25
C SER A 254 -0.16 -11.61 -13.05
N GLY A 255 -0.57 -12.42 -12.08
CA GLY A 255 0.17 -12.63 -10.84
C GLY A 255 -0.29 -11.70 -9.72
N ASP A 256 0.37 -11.76 -8.57
CA ASP A 256 -0.09 -11.09 -7.37
C ASP A 256 0.52 -9.69 -7.28
N ASP A 257 -0.25 -8.68 -7.70
CA ASP A 257 0.24 -7.31 -7.86
C ASP A 257 -0.11 -6.41 -6.68
N ILE A 258 0.67 -5.34 -6.53
CA ILE A 258 0.46 -4.30 -5.53
C ILE A 258 0.35 -2.94 -6.21
N MET A 259 -0.87 -2.40 -6.23
CA MET A 259 -1.17 -1.06 -6.74
C MET A 259 -1.16 -0.05 -5.59
N VAL A 260 -0.09 0.75 -5.53
CA VAL A 260 0.09 1.83 -4.55
C VAL A 260 -0.72 3.04 -4.97
N GLN A 261 -1.81 3.27 -4.27
CA GLN A 261 -2.75 4.36 -4.48
C GLN A 261 -2.14 5.71 -4.07
N GLY A 262 -2.71 6.79 -4.58
CA GLY A 262 -2.20 8.13 -4.37
C GLY A 262 -3.29 9.19 -4.48
N ALA A 263 -2.88 10.45 -4.60
CA ALA A 263 -3.82 11.54 -4.80
C ALA A 263 -4.41 11.49 -6.21
N GLY A 264 -5.72 11.68 -6.36
CA GLY A 264 -6.37 11.64 -7.67
C GLY A 264 -7.52 10.63 -7.70
N ILE A 265 -7.94 10.26 -8.90
CA ILE A 265 -8.92 9.19 -9.15
C ILE A 265 -8.17 7.98 -9.68
N GLN A 266 -8.11 6.93 -8.86
CA GLN A 266 -7.38 5.72 -9.19
C GLN A 266 -8.30 4.67 -9.83
N ARG A 267 -7.82 4.02 -10.89
CA ARG A 267 -8.50 2.91 -11.55
C ARG A 267 -7.62 1.68 -11.49
N SER A 268 -7.96 0.77 -10.58
CA SER A 268 -7.20 -0.44 -10.32
C SER A 268 -7.86 -1.64 -11.00
N ASN A 269 -7.18 -2.25 -11.96
CA ASN A 269 -7.59 -3.49 -12.61
C ASN A 269 -6.54 -4.57 -12.29
N GLY A 270 -6.79 -5.47 -11.34
CA GLY A 270 -5.80 -6.50 -10.98
C GLY A 270 -5.76 -7.68 -11.94
N MET A 271 -6.92 -8.05 -12.51
CA MET A 271 -7.08 -9.20 -13.42
C MET A 271 -6.74 -10.55 -12.77
N LEU A 272 -5.65 -11.22 -13.17
CA LEU A 272 -5.33 -12.59 -12.76
C LEU A 272 -4.34 -12.55 -11.60
N GLY A 273 -4.63 -13.24 -10.49
CA GLY A 273 -3.76 -13.25 -9.32
C GLY A 273 -4.43 -12.61 -8.12
N PHE A 274 -3.76 -12.64 -6.97
CA PHE A 274 -4.30 -12.05 -5.73
C PHE A 274 -3.76 -10.63 -5.53
N ASP A 275 -4.61 -9.64 -5.83
CA ASP A 275 -4.15 -8.27 -6.00
C ASP A 275 -4.47 -7.36 -4.81
N TRP A 276 -3.57 -6.40 -4.60
CA TRP A 276 -3.66 -5.42 -3.52
C TRP A 276 -3.81 -4.01 -4.06
N ALA A 277 -4.68 -3.22 -3.43
CA ALA A 277 -4.58 -1.77 -3.46
C ALA A 277 -4.17 -1.23 -2.08
N ILE A 278 -3.09 -0.46 -2.02
CA ILE A 278 -2.52 0.04 -0.76
C ILE A 278 -2.40 1.56 -0.72
N HIS A 279 -2.54 2.16 0.46
CA HIS A 279 -2.48 3.62 0.64
C HIS A 279 -1.17 4.10 1.28
N LYS A 280 -0.08 3.33 1.15
CA LYS A 280 1.24 3.76 1.61
C LYS A 280 1.64 5.05 0.87
N GLY A 281 1.97 6.08 1.63
CA GLY A 281 2.43 7.36 1.07
C GLY A 281 1.32 8.35 0.76
N ASP A 282 0.05 7.93 0.82
CA ASP A 282 -1.11 8.80 0.59
C ASP A 282 -1.08 10.00 1.58
N PRO A 283 -1.24 11.25 1.11
CA PRO A 283 -1.29 12.42 1.98
C PRO A 283 -2.60 12.53 2.79
N VAL A 284 -3.63 11.77 2.46
CA VAL A 284 -4.94 11.77 3.14
C VAL A 284 -5.34 10.37 3.59
N ALA A 285 -6.36 10.30 4.45
CA ALA A 285 -6.94 9.02 4.84
C ALA A 285 -7.59 8.31 3.66
N ALA A 286 -7.33 7.01 3.57
CA ALA A 286 -7.95 6.13 2.60
C ALA A 286 -9.46 6.12 2.79
N ASN A 287 -10.18 6.02 1.68
CA ASN A 287 -11.61 5.78 1.69
C ASN A 287 -11.92 4.85 0.52
N SER A 288 -11.55 3.57 0.60
CA SER A 288 -11.61 2.67 -0.56
C SER A 288 -12.78 1.70 -0.44
N ASP A 289 -13.46 1.47 -1.55
CA ASP A 289 -14.57 0.52 -1.66
C ASP A 289 -14.37 -0.33 -2.91
N LEU A 290 -13.90 -1.57 -2.70
CA LEU A 290 -13.65 -2.55 -3.76
C LEU A 290 -14.91 -2.87 -4.57
N GLY A 291 -16.10 -2.57 -4.06
CA GLY A 291 -17.37 -2.77 -4.75
C GLY A 291 -17.75 -1.69 -5.76
N ILE A 292 -16.94 -0.64 -5.95
CA ILE A 292 -17.17 0.41 -6.96
C ILE A 292 -16.55 -0.03 -8.31
N PRO A 293 -17.38 -0.39 -9.32
CA PRO A 293 -16.86 -0.96 -10.56
C PRO A 293 -16.23 0.09 -11.48
N LEU A 294 -15.20 -0.30 -12.23
CA LEU A 294 -14.52 0.53 -13.23
C LEU A 294 -15.48 1.19 -14.25
N PHE A 295 -16.47 0.44 -14.75
CA PHE A 295 -17.36 0.86 -15.86
C PHE A 295 -18.73 1.42 -15.43
N GLY A 296 -18.90 1.75 -14.15
CA GLY A 296 -20.14 2.32 -13.63
C GLY A 296 -20.33 3.79 -14.00
N GLN A 297 -21.25 4.11 -14.92
CA GLN A 297 -21.66 5.52 -15.19
C GLN A 297 -22.63 6.03 -14.13
N GLN A 298 -22.19 6.16 -12.88
CA GLN A 298 -22.98 6.75 -11.81
C GLN A 298 -22.38 8.09 -11.38
N GLU A 299 -23.19 9.15 -11.42
CA GLU A 299 -22.78 10.51 -11.08
C GLU A 299 -22.13 10.62 -9.69
N GLY A 300 -22.54 9.76 -8.75
CA GLY A 300 -21.99 9.71 -7.40
C GLY A 300 -20.58 9.12 -7.28
N PHE A 301 -20.05 8.43 -8.31
CA PHE A 301 -18.76 7.72 -8.26
C PHE A 301 -17.70 8.34 -9.18
N ILE A 302 -18.00 9.44 -9.88
CA ILE A 302 -17.09 10.02 -10.88
C ILE A 302 -15.75 10.47 -10.24
N LEU A 303 -15.77 10.84 -8.96
CA LEU A 303 -14.60 11.30 -8.21
C LEU A 303 -14.09 10.25 -7.20
N ARG A 304 -14.38 8.97 -7.45
CA ARG A 304 -14.00 7.87 -6.56
C ARG A 304 -13.08 6.89 -7.27
N ASP A 305 -12.18 6.33 -6.47
CA ASP A 305 -11.34 5.22 -6.88
C ASP A 305 -12.22 4.01 -7.21
N ARG A 306 -11.76 3.24 -8.19
CA ARG A 306 -12.52 2.16 -8.81
C ARG A 306 -11.64 0.92 -8.92
N PHE A 307 -12.27 -0.22 -8.71
CA PHE A 307 -11.59 -1.51 -8.62
C PHE A 307 -12.30 -2.52 -9.54
N ASP A 308 -11.52 -3.40 -10.17
CA ASP A 308 -11.98 -4.61 -10.86
C ASP A 308 -10.92 -5.69 -10.64
N SER A 309 -11.35 -6.87 -10.18
CA SER A 309 -10.50 -8.00 -9.77
C SER A 309 -9.38 -7.56 -8.83
N VAL A 310 -9.75 -7.02 -7.67
CA VAL A 310 -8.80 -6.68 -6.59
C VAL A 310 -9.39 -7.22 -5.28
N GLU A 311 -8.61 -8.00 -4.55
CA GLU A 311 -9.07 -8.82 -3.42
C GLU A 311 -8.65 -8.27 -2.05
N ALA A 312 -7.75 -7.29 -2.02
CA ALA A 312 -7.22 -6.78 -0.77
C ALA A 312 -7.01 -5.26 -0.72
N LEU A 313 -7.24 -4.69 0.47
CA LEU A 313 -6.97 -3.30 0.78
C LEU A 313 -6.03 -3.19 1.98
N SER A 314 -5.04 -2.30 1.86
CA SER A 314 -4.26 -1.81 2.99
C SER A 314 -4.41 -0.30 3.14
N GLY A 315 -4.82 0.15 4.32
CA GLY A 315 -4.64 1.53 4.75
C GLY A 315 -3.18 1.81 5.12
N TRP A 316 -2.93 2.86 5.90
CA TRP A 316 -1.58 3.22 6.32
C TRP A 316 -1.46 3.85 7.71
N LYS A 317 -1.70 5.15 7.85
CA LYS A 317 -1.34 5.92 9.06
C LYS A 317 -2.38 6.93 9.51
N PHE A 318 -3.54 6.93 8.87
CA PHE A 318 -4.64 7.85 9.14
C PHE A 318 -5.88 7.06 9.51
N ASP A 319 -6.95 7.77 9.91
CA ASP A 319 -8.24 7.16 10.18
C ASP A 319 -8.90 6.71 8.86
N ASP A 320 -8.59 5.52 8.41
CA ASP A 320 -8.91 4.99 7.08
C ASP A 320 -10.30 4.35 7.05
N VAL A 321 -10.96 4.41 5.90
CA VAL A 321 -12.25 3.74 5.64
C VAL A 321 -12.06 2.72 4.54
N LEU A 322 -12.06 1.44 4.90
CA LEU A 322 -11.82 0.34 3.97
C LEU A 322 -13.07 -0.51 3.84
N THR A 323 -13.51 -0.76 2.61
CA THR A 323 -14.74 -1.49 2.32
C THR A 323 -14.46 -2.56 1.26
N GLY A 324 -14.73 -3.81 1.62
CA GLY A 324 -14.64 -4.97 0.73
C GLY A 324 -15.77 -5.07 -0.29
N THR A 325 -15.96 -6.25 -0.84
CA THR A 325 -16.85 -6.57 -1.95
C THR A 325 -17.97 -7.52 -1.54
N VAL A 326 -19.03 -7.53 -2.34
CA VAL A 326 -20.02 -8.63 -2.22
C VAL A 326 -19.58 -9.87 -2.99
N ARG A 327 -18.73 -9.66 -4.00
CA ARG A 327 -18.05 -10.58 -4.92
C ARG A 327 -16.97 -9.77 -5.64
N PRO A 328 -15.81 -10.36 -5.97
CA PRO A 328 -14.91 -9.78 -6.94
C PRO A 328 -15.68 -9.52 -8.23
N THR A 329 -15.63 -8.29 -8.72
CA THR A 329 -16.13 -7.97 -10.05
C THR A 329 -14.99 -8.21 -11.03
N GLY A 330 -15.21 -9.04 -12.03
CA GLY A 330 -14.40 -9.12 -13.25
C GLY A 330 -15.40 -9.11 -14.39
N THR A 331 -15.57 -7.96 -15.06
CA THR A 331 -16.76 -7.77 -15.92
C THR A 331 -16.52 -8.13 -17.39
N ALA A 332 -16.77 -9.41 -17.72
CA ALA A 332 -17.40 -9.77 -18.99
C ALA A 332 -18.90 -10.04 -18.75
N PRO A 333 -19.84 -9.43 -19.50
CA PRO A 333 -21.26 -9.67 -19.28
C PRO A 333 -21.62 -11.15 -19.58
N GLY A 334 -22.01 -11.90 -18.54
CA GLY A 334 -22.63 -13.23 -18.66
C GLY A 334 -21.76 -14.43 -18.31
N GLU A 335 -20.50 -14.23 -17.96
CA GLU A 335 -19.60 -15.28 -17.45
C GLU A 335 -19.56 -15.16 -15.92
N GLY A 336 -19.77 -16.27 -15.20
CA GLY A 336 -19.88 -16.26 -13.75
C GLY A 336 -18.53 -16.02 -13.08
N GLY A 337 -18.18 -14.76 -12.84
CA GLY A 337 -17.15 -14.36 -11.87
C GLY A 337 -15.76 -14.95 -12.09
N GLY A 338 -15.38 -15.20 -13.34
CA GLY A 338 -14.00 -15.50 -13.71
C GLY A 338 -13.54 -14.49 -14.74
N VAL A 339 -12.28 -14.07 -14.64
CA VAL A 339 -11.60 -13.27 -15.66
C VAL A 339 -11.61 -14.02 -16.99
N ILE A 340 -11.68 -13.29 -18.10
CA ILE A 340 -11.74 -13.89 -19.44
C ILE A 340 -10.51 -14.77 -19.67
N GLY A 341 -10.69 -16.10 -19.66
CA GLY A 341 -9.67 -17.04 -20.13
C GLY A 341 -8.65 -17.56 -19.09
N GLY A 342 -8.71 -17.11 -17.84
CA GLY A 342 -7.87 -17.59 -16.73
C GLY A 342 -8.41 -18.86 -16.03
N PRO A 343 -7.58 -19.65 -15.32
CA PRO A 343 -8.05 -20.70 -14.41
C PRO A 343 -9.05 -20.19 -13.35
N VAL A 344 -9.94 -21.09 -12.89
CA VAL A 344 -10.92 -20.80 -11.81
C VAL A 344 -10.24 -20.36 -10.49
N THR A 345 -8.94 -20.58 -10.37
CA THR A 345 -8.12 -20.29 -9.20
C THR A 345 -7.32 -18.99 -9.30
N ASP A 346 -7.40 -18.22 -10.40
CA ASP A 346 -6.46 -17.11 -10.62
C ASP A 346 -6.49 -16.08 -9.50
N SER A 347 -7.67 -15.63 -9.06
CA SER A 347 -7.75 -14.69 -7.93
C SER A 347 -7.57 -15.33 -6.56
N MET A 348 -7.26 -16.63 -6.47
CA MET A 348 -7.11 -17.31 -5.18
C MET A 348 -5.68 -17.15 -4.67
N LEU A 349 -5.55 -16.76 -3.40
CA LEU A 349 -4.24 -16.75 -2.74
C LEU A 349 -3.76 -18.20 -2.53
N LEU A 350 -2.72 -18.58 -3.26
CA LEU A 350 -2.09 -19.90 -3.13
C LEU A 350 -1.02 -19.91 -2.03
N ARG A 351 -0.71 -21.09 -1.49
CA ARG A 351 0.33 -21.21 -0.45
C ARG A 351 1.69 -20.67 -0.90
N GLN A 352 2.09 -20.93 -2.14
CA GLN A 352 3.38 -20.44 -2.64
C GLN A 352 3.46 -18.91 -2.69
N ASN A 353 2.32 -18.24 -2.89
CA ASN A 353 2.27 -16.78 -3.01
C ASN A 353 2.41 -16.09 -1.64
N LEU A 354 2.17 -16.79 -0.53
CA LEU A 354 2.46 -16.26 0.81
C LEU A 354 3.95 -15.93 1.00
N ASP A 355 4.84 -16.58 0.24
CA ASP A 355 6.28 -16.33 0.32
C ASP A 355 6.69 -15.02 -0.38
N LEU A 356 5.79 -14.39 -1.17
CA LEU A 356 6.03 -13.12 -1.86
C LEU A 356 6.06 -11.92 -0.90
N ILE A 357 5.33 -12.01 0.21
CA ILE A 357 5.18 -10.93 1.20
C ILE A 357 5.66 -11.43 2.56
N ASN A 358 6.72 -10.82 3.08
CA ASN A 358 7.23 -11.14 4.41
C ASN A 358 6.16 -10.85 5.48
N GLY A 359 5.88 -11.82 6.35
CA GLY A 359 4.87 -11.68 7.41
C GLY A 359 3.43 -12.05 7.00
N PHE A 360 3.18 -12.42 5.74
CA PHE A 360 1.82 -12.73 5.27
C PHE A 360 1.25 -13.99 5.93
N GLU A 361 2.05 -15.05 6.12
CA GLU A 361 1.62 -16.26 6.84
C GLU A 361 1.23 -15.96 8.31
N GLU A 362 1.93 -15.03 8.98
CA GLU A 362 1.62 -14.60 10.34
C GLU A 362 0.30 -13.82 10.41
N LEU A 363 0.07 -12.92 9.45
CA LEU A 363 -1.18 -12.16 9.34
C LEU A 363 -2.39 -13.10 9.25
N LEU A 364 -2.31 -14.12 8.39
CA LEU A 364 -3.40 -15.08 8.19
C LEU A 364 -3.63 -16.00 9.41
N GLY A 365 -2.66 -16.13 10.31
CA GLY A 365 -2.76 -16.97 11.51
C GLY A 365 -2.95 -18.47 11.21
N ARG A 366 -2.60 -18.94 10.01
CA ARG A 366 -2.81 -20.33 9.58
C ARG A 366 -1.52 -21.15 9.68
N ALA A 367 -1.66 -22.40 10.11
CA ALA A 367 -0.56 -23.36 10.15
C ALA A 367 -0.18 -23.83 8.73
N ALA A 368 1.13 -23.97 8.51
CA ALA A 368 1.80 -24.42 7.29
C ALA A 368 1.01 -25.46 6.47
N LEU A 369 0.27 -24.98 5.45
CA LEU A 369 -0.10 -25.81 4.31
C LEU A 369 1.21 -26.27 3.65
N THR A 370 1.29 -27.55 3.31
CA THR A 370 2.54 -28.14 2.81
C THR A 370 2.62 -28.13 1.28
N ASP A 371 1.49 -28.15 0.59
CA ASP A 371 1.46 -28.18 -0.87
C ASP A 371 1.35 -26.76 -1.44
N ARG A 372 2.26 -26.42 -2.36
CA ARG A 372 2.40 -25.07 -2.92
C ARG A 372 1.15 -24.53 -3.61
N GLY A 373 0.36 -25.41 -4.22
CA GLY A 373 -0.88 -25.08 -4.92
C GLY A 373 -2.14 -25.14 -4.05
N ASP A 374 -2.01 -25.32 -2.73
CA ASP A 374 -3.16 -25.27 -1.85
C ASP A 374 -3.72 -23.83 -1.79
N VAL A 375 -5.04 -23.72 -1.92
CA VAL A 375 -5.76 -22.46 -1.76
C VAL A 375 -5.78 -22.08 -0.28
N VAL A 376 -5.15 -20.96 0.03
CA VAL A 376 -5.12 -20.38 1.37
C VAL A 376 -6.34 -19.47 1.56
N PHE A 377 -6.66 -18.66 0.56
CA PHE A 377 -7.76 -17.70 0.60
C PHE A 377 -8.52 -17.74 -0.74
N ASP A 378 -9.85 -17.73 -0.66
CA ASP A 378 -10.74 -17.88 -1.82
C ASP A 378 -11.71 -16.70 -1.86
N PRO A 379 -11.49 -15.70 -2.74
CA PRO A 379 -12.33 -14.52 -2.82
C PRO A 379 -13.62 -14.75 -3.61
N SER A 380 -13.87 -15.95 -4.19
CA SER A 380 -14.98 -16.19 -5.12
C SER A 380 -16.38 -15.88 -4.56
N LEU A 381 -16.52 -15.85 -3.23
CA LEU A 381 -17.75 -15.51 -2.52
C LEU A 381 -17.73 -14.13 -1.85
N GLY A 382 -16.82 -13.26 -2.27
CA GLY A 382 -16.64 -11.90 -1.74
C GLY A 382 -15.71 -11.82 -0.54
N ALA A 383 -14.89 -12.84 -0.29
CA ALA A 383 -13.93 -12.77 0.81
C ALA A 383 -12.79 -11.83 0.41
N ASP A 384 -12.41 -10.93 1.30
CA ASP A 384 -11.34 -9.95 1.09
C ASP A 384 -10.35 -9.92 2.27
N ILE A 385 -9.15 -9.38 2.02
CA ILE A 385 -8.18 -9.06 3.09
C ILE A 385 -8.14 -7.55 3.27
N LEU A 386 -8.53 -7.07 4.44
CA LEU A 386 -8.64 -5.65 4.77
C LEU A 386 -7.79 -5.32 6.00
N ILE A 387 -6.73 -4.53 5.83
CA ILE A 387 -5.81 -4.16 6.92
C ILE A 387 -5.70 -2.64 7.06
N GLY A 388 -5.92 -2.12 8.28
CA GLY A 388 -6.09 -0.69 8.55
C GLY A 388 -4.79 0.11 8.60
N GLY A 389 -3.90 -0.23 9.53
CA GLY A 389 -2.64 0.47 9.75
C GLY A 389 -2.68 1.25 11.06
N ALA A 390 -2.09 2.44 11.14
CA ALA A 390 -2.27 3.28 12.33
C ALA A 390 -3.47 4.20 12.14
N GLY A 391 -4.29 4.40 13.18
CA GLY A 391 -5.42 5.30 13.11
C GLY A 391 -6.62 4.76 13.87
N ASN A 392 -7.78 5.38 13.63
CA ASN A 392 -9.08 4.84 14.03
C ASN A 392 -9.79 4.37 12.78
N ASP A 393 -9.52 3.14 12.39
CA ASP A 393 -9.95 2.63 11.10
C ASP A 393 -11.39 2.13 11.15
N ARG A 394 -12.09 2.29 10.04
CA ARG A 394 -13.44 1.77 9.85
C ARG A 394 -13.43 0.79 8.69
N ILE A 395 -13.51 -0.49 9.02
CA ILE A 395 -13.34 -1.58 8.06
C ILE A 395 -14.65 -2.36 7.90
N THR A 396 -15.08 -2.60 6.67
CA THR A 396 -16.33 -3.30 6.33
C THR A 396 -16.06 -4.39 5.31
N GLY A 397 -16.14 -5.66 5.70
CA GLY A 397 -15.92 -6.80 4.79
C GLY A 397 -16.99 -6.97 3.70
N LYS A 398 -18.27 -6.86 4.09
CA LYS A 398 -19.49 -7.13 3.30
C LYS A 398 -19.85 -8.61 3.24
N ASN A 399 -19.46 -9.37 2.21
CA ASN A 399 -19.80 -10.81 2.08
C ASN A 399 -18.54 -11.65 2.27
N GLY A 400 -18.65 -12.98 2.18
CA GLY A 400 -17.47 -13.85 2.21
C GLY A 400 -16.92 -14.03 3.61
N ASN A 401 -15.74 -14.64 3.70
CA ASN A 401 -15.07 -14.90 4.97
C ASN A 401 -13.81 -14.03 5.01
N ASP A 402 -13.94 -12.83 5.54
CA ASP A 402 -12.91 -11.80 5.42
C ASP A 402 -11.80 -11.98 6.45
N LEU A 403 -10.62 -11.46 6.14
CA LEU A 403 -9.61 -11.15 7.15
C LEU A 403 -9.61 -9.64 7.40
N ILE A 404 -9.85 -9.24 8.64
CA ILE A 404 -9.84 -7.84 9.05
C ILE A 404 -8.82 -7.64 10.17
N ASP A 405 -7.83 -6.80 9.93
CA ASP A 405 -6.83 -6.38 10.92
C ASP A 405 -6.85 -4.85 11.05
N GLY A 406 -6.95 -4.31 12.28
CA GLY A 406 -6.94 -2.86 12.49
C GLY A 406 -5.55 -2.25 12.38
N ASP A 407 -4.52 -2.93 12.89
CA ASP A 407 -3.20 -2.32 13.10
C ASP A 407 -2.15 -2.71 12.03
N ALA A 408 -2.42 -3.74 11.22
CA ALA A 408 -1.50 -4.18 10.18
C ALA A 408 -1.59 -3.30 8.92
N TRP A 409 -0.47 -3.15 8.20
CA TRP A 409 -0.43 -2.52 6.89
C TRP A 409 0.64 -3.16 6.00
N LEU A 410 0.45 -3.07 4.68
CA LEU A 410 1.37 -3.61 3.68
C LEU A 410 2.37 -2.53 3.25
N ASN A 411 3.65 -2.82 3.43
CA ASN A 411 4.76 -1.97 3.04
C ASN A 411 5.47 -2.54 1.80
N VAL A 412 5.77 -1.66 0.85
CA VAL A 412 6.61 -1.97 -0.33
C VAL A 412 7.77 -0.99 -0.42
N ARG A 413 8.98 -1.47 -0.74
CA ARG A 413 10.19 -0.64 -0.87
C ARG A 413 11.20 -1.31 -1.79
N VAL A 414 12.16 -0.54 -2.30
CA VAL A 414 13.28 -1.09 -3.08
C VAL A 414 14.52 -1.17 -2.21
N SER A 415 15.09 -2.37 -2.10
CA SER A 415 16.35 -2.65 -1.42
C SER A 415 17.50 -2.67 -2.42
N VAL A 416 18.61 -2.00 -2.09
CA VAL A 416 19.87 -2.11 -2.83
C VAL A 416 20.77 -3.14 -2.15
N ARG A 417 21.10 -4.22 -2.87
CA ARG A 417 21.92 -5.34 -2.37
C ARG A 417 23.41 -5.14 -2.66
N ASP A 418 24.26 -5.75 -1.85
CA ASP A 418 25.70 -5.80 -2.12
C ASP A 418 25.98 -6.64 -3.38
N ARG A 419 26.86 -6.14 -4.27
CA ARG A 419 27.20 -6.80 -5.54
C ARG A 419 27.91 -8.15 -5.35
N VAL A 420 28.63 -8.34 -4.23
CA VAL A 420 29.39 -9.56 -3.95
C VAL A 420 28.59 -10.52 -3.07
N ASP A 421 27.83 -10.01 -2.10
CA ASP A 421 26.90 -10.78 -1.27
C ASP A 421 25.46 -10.25 -1.39
N PRO A 422 24.67 -10.76 -2.37
CA PRO A 422 23.30 -10.31 -2.59
C PRO A 422 22.34 -10.52 -1.41
N THR A 423 22.73 -11.28 -0.39
CA THR A 423 21.93 -11.43 0.84
C THR A 423 22.04 -10.24 1.78
N GLN A 424 23.07 -9.41 1.61
CA GLN A 424 23.30 -8.20 2.40
C GLN A 424 22.55 -7.01 1.78
N GLU A 425 21.60 -6.43 2.52
CA GLU A 425 21.05 -5.11 2.21
C GLU A 425 22.08 -4.02 2.54
N LEU A 426 22.37 -3.14 1.59
CA LEU A 426 23.21 -1.95 1.81
C LEU A 426 22.37 -0.80 2.37
N PHE A 427 21.24 -0.52 1.72
CA PHE A 427 20.23 0.45 2.10
C PHE A 427 18.94 0.20 1.31
N SER A 428 17.87 0.92 1.63
CA SER A 428 16.60 0.86 0.90
C SER A 428 16.00 2.26 0.68
N VAL A 429 15.12 2.36 -0.29
CA VAL A 429 14.37 3.58 -0.63
C VAL A 429 12.88 3.26 -0.76
N ASP A 430 12.04 4.24 -0.43
CA ASP A 430 10.59 4.17 -0.66
C ASP A 430 10.20 4.62 -2.07
N THR A 431 11.06 5.39 -2.73
CA THR A 431 10.93 5.81 -4.13
C THR A 431 12.25 5.62 -4.87
N ILE A 432 12.21 5.10 -6.09
CA ILE A 432 13.40 4.91 -6.94
C ILE A 432 13.96 6.24 -7.48
N ALA A 433 13.23 7.36 -7.34
CA ALA A 433 13.75 8.70 -7.62
C ALA A 433 15.04 9.02 -6.85
N ASP A 434 15.19 8.48 -5.63
CA ASP A 434 16.39 8.65 -4.80
C ASP A 434 17.62 7.90 -5.34
N LEU A 435 17.43 6.97 -6.29
CA LEU A 435 18.50 6.18 -6.91
C LEU A 435 19.05 6.80 -8.20
N LYS A 436 18.32 7.72 -8.84
CA LYS A 436 18.63 8.31 -10.16
C LYS A 436 20.09 8.73 -10.33
N THR A 437 20.65 9.48 -9.37
CA THR A 437 22.03 9.97 -9.48
C THR A 437 23.05 8.83 -9.41
N ARG A 438 22.79 7.81 -8.59
CA ARG A 438 23.69 6.67 -8.41
C ARG A 438 23.67 5.77 -9.65
N MET A 439 22.48 5.52 -10.20
CA MET A 439 22.28 4.78 -11.45
C MET A 439 23.00 5.44 -12.63
N LEU A 440 22.73 6.72 -12.89
CA LEU A 440 23.36 7.45 -14.00
C LEU A 440 24.89 7.58 -13.88
N SER A 441 25.43 7.47 -12.67
CA SER A 441 26.89 7.46 -12.45
C SER A 441 27.50 6.07 -12.62
N GLY A 442 26.71 5.00 -12.54
CA GLY A 442 27.16 3.61 -12.41
C GLY A 442 27.71 3.27 -11.02
N GLU A 443 27.37 4.04 -9.98
CA GLU A 443 27.73 3.70 -8.59
C GLU A 443 27.02 2.42 -8.13
N ILE A 444 25.78 2.24 -8.61
CA ILE A 444 24.99 1.04 -8.42
C ILE A 444 24.44 0.60 -9.79
N ASN A 445 24.14 -0.68 -9.91
CA ASN A 445 23.60 -1.32 -11.12
C ASN A 445 22.17 -1.79 -10.84
N PRO A 446 21.25 -1.80 -11.84
CA PRO A 446 19.87 -2.21 -11.61
C PRO A 446 19.73 -3.66 -11.11
N GLY A 447 20.63 -4.57 -11.50
CA GLY A 447 20.69 -5.95 -10.99
C GLY A 447 20.96 -6.07 -9.49
N GLN A 448 21.28 -4.97 -8.80
CA GLN A 448 21.39 -4.93 -7.33
C GLN A 448 20.06 -4.63 -6.64
N LEU A 449 19.03 -4.22 -7.37
CA LEU A 449 17.75 -3.83 -6.81
C LEU A 449 16.86 -5.04 -6.55
N VAL A 450 16.16 -5.01 -5.42
CA VAL A 450 15.21 -6.06 -5.02
C VAL A 450 13.97 -5.40 -4.46
N ILE A 451 12.81 -5.74 -5.01
CA ILE A 451 11.51 -5.35 -4.47
C ILE A 451 11.29 -6.09 -3.15
N VAL A 452 10.97 -5.35 -2.10
CA VAL A 452 10.66 -5.90 -0.78
C VAL A 452 9.21 -5.58 -0.44
N ARG A 453 8.45 -6.63 -0.15
CA ARG A 453 7.04 -6.58 0.26
C ARG A 453 6.95 -7.15 1.67
N GLU A 454 6.35 -6.42 2.60
CA GLU A 454 6.29 -6.83 4.01
C GLU A 454 5.02 -6.34 4.72
N ILE A 455 4.38 -7.21 5.50
CA ILE A 455 3.32 -6.84 6.44
C ILE A 455 3.98 -6.32 7.72
N LEU A 456 3.66 -5.08 8.07
CA LEU A 456 4.12 -4.43 9.29
C LEU A 456 2.94 -4.16 10.21
N GLY A 457 3.20 -4.15 11.51
CA GLY A 457 2.23 -3.71 12.52
C GLY A 457 2.51 -2.26 12.93
N SER A 458 1.45 -1.47 13.02
CA SER A 458 1.49 -0.17 13.68
C SER A 458 1.44 -0.35 15.19
N PRO A 459 2.26 0.38 15.97
CA PRO A 459 2.15 0.34 17.42
C PRO A 459 0.86 1.04 17.84
N THR A 460 -0.17 0.28 18.22
CA THR A 460 -1.48 0.79 18.65
C THR A 460 -1.32 1.86 19.75
N ALA A 461 -1.77 3.09 19.48
CA ALA A 461 -1.80 4.15 20.48
C ALA A 461 -2.93 3.92 21.50
N GLU A 462 -2.79 4.49 22.72
CA GLU A 462 -3.77 4.28 23.80
C GLU A 462 -5.21 4.72 23.47
N ASN A 463 -5.38 5.55 22.43
CA ASN A 463 -6.65 6.13 22.01
C ASN A 463 -7.10 5.70 20.60
N GLU A 464 -6.37 4.80 19.95
CA GLU A 464 -6.77 4.21 18.66
C GLU A 464 -7.85 3.14 18.90
N VAL A 465 -8.90 3.21 18.09
CA VAL A 465 -10.10 2.37 18.19
C VAL A 465 -10.54 1.98 16.78
N ASP A 466 -10.10 0.82 16.36
CA ASP A 466 -10.48 0.27 15.07
C ASP A 466 -11.85 -0.40 15.17
N THR A 467 -12.62 -0.26 14.09
CA THR A 467 -14.01 -0.65 14.05
C THR A 467 -14.32 -1.51 12.83
N ALA A 468 -14.57 -2.80 13.07
CA ALA A 468 -15.17 -3.68 12.06
C ALA A 468 -16.69 -3.49 12.02
N VAL A 469 -17.26 -3.36 10.83
CA VAL A 469 -18.67 -2.99 10.60
C VAL A 469 -19.43 -4.12 9.93
N TYR A 470 -20.62 -4.42 10.45
CA TYR A 470 -21.48 -5.51 10.01
C TYR A 470 -22.87 -5.00 9.61
N SER A 471 -23.49 -5.69 8.65
CA SER A 471 -24.69 -5.23 7.95
C SER A 471 -26.00 -5.46 8.73
N ASP A 472 -26.02 -6.43 9.65
CA ASP A 472 -27.24 -6.90 10.31
C ASP A 472 -27.20 -6.71 11.85
N LEU A 473 -28.29 -7.06 12.51
CA LEU A 473 -28.47 -6.97 13.96
C LEU A 473 -27.46 -7.87 14.68
N ARG A 474 -26.90 -7.43 15.82
CA ARG A 474 -25.97 -8.24 16.62
C ARG A 474 -26.51 -9.63 16.92
N ALA A 475 -27.81 -9.78 17.15
CA ALA A 475 -28.42 -11.08 17.45
C ALA A 475 -28.21 -12.13 16.34
N ASN A 476 -27.89 -11.72 15.12
CA ASN A 476 -27.69 -12.61 13.99
C ASN A 476 -26.26 -13.18 13.89
N TYR A 477 -25.33 -12.68 14.71
CA TYR A 477 -23.92 -13.06 14.68
C TYR A 477 -23.53 -13.92 15.89
N ASP A 478 -22.68 -14.91 15.64
CA ASP A 478 -21.92 -15.59 16.69
C ASP A 478 -20.51 -14.99 16.72
N VAL A 479 -20.13 -14.42 17.88
CA VAL A 479 -18.84 -13.75 18.09
C VAL A 479 -18.05 -14.59 19.09
N THR A 480 -16.94 -15.17 18.66
CA THR A 480 -16.14 -16.12 19.45
C THR A 480 -14.68 -15.72 19.46
N ARG A 481 -14.06 -15.68 20.65
CA ARG A 481 -12.62 -15.44 20.80
C ARG A 481 -11.85 -16.74 20.67
N ASN A 482 -10.77 -16.73 19.91
CA ASN A 482 -9.86 -17.86 19.72
C ASN A 482 -8.75 -17.86 20.79
N ASP A 483 -8.08 -19.00 20.94
CA ASP A 483 -7.01 -19.18 21.94
C ASP A 483 -5.76 -18.34 21.63
N ASP A 484 -5.54 -18.00 20.36
CA ASP A 484 -4.44 -17.14 19.88
C ASP A 484 -4.72 -15.64 20.08
N GLY A 485 -5.91 -15.27 20.58
CA GLY A 485 -6.30 -13.89 20.83
C GLY A 485 -7.10 -13.22 19.70
N THR A 486 -7.21 -13.87 18.54
CA THR A 486 -8.07 -13.42 17.44
C THR A 486 -9.55 -13.67 17.72
N TRP A 487 -10.43 -13.15 16.88
CA TRP A 487 -11.88 -13.34 16.97
C TRP A 487 -12.44 -13.90 15.68
N ASN A 488 -13.45 -14.76 15.78
CA ASN A 488 -14.31 -15.11 14.65
C ASN A 488 -15.68 -14.43 14.82
N VAL A 489 -16.18 -13.80 13.77
CA VAL A 489 -17.52 -13.20 13.72
C VAL A 489 -18.31 -13.86 12.59
N ALA A 490 -19.25 -14.74 12.95
CA ALA A 490 -20.00 -15.55 11.99
C ALA A 490 -21.46 -15.08 11.86
N HIS A 491 -21.88 -14.69 10.66
CA HIS A 491 -23.26 -14.33 10.34
C HIS A 491 -24.09 -15.60 10.03
N LEU A 492 -24.64 -16.25 11.07
CA LEU A 492 -25.29 -17.57 10.96
C LEU A 492 -26.82 -17.53 10.91
N ARG A 493 -27.42 -16.35 11.05
CA ARG A 493 -28.87 -16.12 11.16
C ARG A 493 -29.23 -14.88 10.33
N GLY A 494 -30.49 -14.70 9.90
CA GLY A 494 -30.88 -13.52 9.11
C GLY A 494 -31.00 -13.80 7.60
N THR A 495 -30.93 -12.76 6.78
CA THR A 495 -31.18 -12.84 5.31
C THR A 495 -30.05 -12.32 4.42
N ALA A 496 -29.11 -11.53 4.95
CA ALA A 496 -27.83 -11.18 4.31
C ALA A 496 -26.74 -12.06 4.94
N THR A 497 -25.60 -12.29 4.27
CA THR A 497 -24.53 -13.13 4.83
C THR A 497 -23.19 -12.42 4.72
N ASP A 498 -22.73 -11.88 5.84
CA ASP A 498 -21.38 -11.33 6.03
C ASP A 498 -20.41 -12.47 6.38
N GLY A 499 -20.62 -13.65 5.78
CA GLY A 499 -19.99 -14.94 6.09
C GLY A 499 -19.43 -15.13 7.50
N THR A 500 -18.14 -15.46 7.60
CA THR A 500 -17.43 -15.77 8.85
C THR A 500 -16.02 -15.19 8.80
N ASP A 501 -15.85 -14.07 9.50
CA ASP A 501 -14.64 -13.27 9.39
C ASP A 501 -13.67 -13.57 10.52
N LEU A 502 -12.37 -13.50 10.18
CA LEU A 502 -11.27 -13.51 11.14
C LEU A 502 -10.87 -12.08 11.46
N ILE A 503 -11.04 -11.71 12.73
CA ILE A 503 -10.84 -10.36 13.23
C ILE A 503 -9.61 -10.30 14.14
N ARG A 504 -8.73 -9.35 13.87
CA ARG A 504 -7.46 -9.14 14.55
C ARG A 504 -7.28 -7.66 14.85
N ASN A 505 -6.68 -7.31 15.99
CA ASN A 505 -6.37 -5.92 16.31
C ASN A 505 -7.55 -4.94 16.09
N ILE A 506 -8.77 -5.36 16.46
CA ILE A 506 -9.98 -4.52 16.39
C ILE A 506 -10.53 -4.33 17.79
N GLU A 507 -10.74 -3.08 18.22
CA GLU A 507 -11.32 -2.76 19.53
C GLU A 507 -12.83 -2.82 19.54
N ARG A 508 -13.49 -2.63 18.39
CA ARG A 508 -14.95 -2.46 18.34
C ARG A 508 -15.58 -3.16 17.13
N LEU A 509 -16.68 -3.86 17.39
CA LEU A 509 -17.60 -4.32 16.35
C LEU A 509 -18.81 -3.40 16.31
N GLN A 510 -19.21 -2.95 15.12
CA GLN A 510 -20.43 -2.17 14.91
C GLN A 510 -21.45 -2.97 14.10
N PHE A 511 -22.58 -3.29 14.73
CA PHE A 511 -23.74 -3.89 14.09
C PHE A 511 -24.78 -2.82 13.76
N SER A 512 -25.82 -3.18 13.01
CA SER A 512 -26.86 -2.21 12.60
C SER A 512 -27.70 -1.66 13.76
N ASP A 513 -27.77 -2.38 14.90
CA ASP A 513 -28.53 -2.00 16.09
C ASP A 513 -27.68 -1.46 17.25
N ARG A 514 -26.39 -1.82 17.33
CA ARG A 514 -25.50 -1.45 18.44
C ARG A 514 -24.02 -1.68 18.15
N THR A 515 -23.16 -1.09 18.97
CA THR A 515 -21.74 -1.40 19.03
C THR A 515 -21.43 -2.40 20.15
N MET A 516 -20.33 -3.14 19.99
CA MET A 516 -19.81 -4.10 20.94
C MET A 516 -18.30 -3.92 21.07
N ASN A 517 -17.82 -3.63 22.28
CA ASN A 517 -16.40 -3.45 22.54
C ASN A 517 -15.70 -4.80 22.73
N LEU A 518 -14.63 -5.04 21.97
CA LEU A 518 -13.78 -6.23 22.04
C LEU A 518 -12.68 -6.13 23.10
N THR A 519 -12.53 -4.98 23.75
CA THR A 519 -11.74 -4.80 24.97
C THR A 519 -12.48 -5.28 26.23
N GLY A 520 -13.81 -5.48 26.13
CA GLY A 520 -14.71 -5.83 27.23
C GLY A 520 -15.04 -4.64 28.15
N GLU A 521 -16.06 -4.81 28.98
CA GLU A 521 -16.57 -3.76 29.86
C GLU A 521 -16.69 -4.24 31.30
N PRO A 522 -16.42 -3.38 32.29
CA PRO A 522 -16.64 -3.72 33.68
C PRO A 522 -18.14 -3.62 34.00
N ALA A 523 -18.59 -4.37 35.00
CA ALA A 523 -19.98 -4.34 35.45
C ALA A 523 -20.08 -3.92 36.92
N ILE A 524 -21.24 -3.38 37.28
CA ILE A 524 -21.58 -3.02 38.67
C ILE A 524 -22.60 -4.03 39.20
N SER A 525 -22.40 -4.52 40.42
CA SER A 525 -23.25 -5.57 41.02
C SER A 525 -24.74 -5.20 41.18
N ASN A 526 -25.07 -3.90 41.13
CA ASN A 526 -26.44 -3.39 41.20
C ASN A 526 -26.55 -2.09 40.39
N THR A 527 -27.48 -2.03 39.44
CA THR A 527 -27.71 -0.86 38.58
C THR A 527 -28.72 0.14 39.16
N THR A 528 -29.40 -0.18 40.25
CA THR A 528 -30.28 0.73 41.01
C THR A 528 -29.77 0.84 42.46
N PRO A 529 -28.68 1.60 42.70
CA PRO A 529 -28.03 1.69 43.99
C PRO A 529 -28.84 2.53 44.99
N THR A 530 -28.71 2.21 46.28
CA THR A 530 -29.21 3.01 47.40
C THR A 530 -28.01 3.33 48.29
N GLU A 531 -27.97 4.52 48.89
CA GLU A 531 -26.87 4.87 49.80
C GLU A 531 -26.72 3.89 50.96
N LEU A 532 -25.52 3.84 51.55
CA LEU A 532 -25.10 2.89 52.59
C LEU A 532 -25.11 1.41 52.16
N ARG A 533 -25.56 1.07 50.94
CA ARG A 533 -25.47 -0.28 50.37
C ARG A 533 -24.24 -0.39 49.47
N ALA A 534 -23.44 -1.43 49.68
CA ALA A 534 -22.22 -1.63 48.91
C ALA A 534 -22.51 -2.02 47.46
N LEU A 535 -21.81 -1.38 46.54
CA LEU A 535 -21.66 -1.79 45.15
C LEU A 535 -20.33 -2.50 45.00
N THR A 536 -20.31 -3.55 44.20
CA THR A 536 -19.09 -4.31 43.88
C THR A 536 -18.77 -4.13 42.41
N ALA A 537 -17.51 -3.80 42.14
CA ALA A 537 -16.90 -3.78 40.83
C ALA A 537 -16.70 -5.22 40.38
N LEU A 538 -17.26 -5.54 39.24
CA LEU A 538 -17.10 -6.82 38.58
C LEU A 538 -16.27 -6.57 37.32
N PRO A 539 -15.28 -7.42 37.01
CA PRO A 539 -14.52 -7.32 35.76
C PRO A 539 -15.41 -7.44 34.52
N GLY A 540 -16.66 -7.91 34.69
CA GLY A 540 -17.66 -7.97 33.65
C GLY A 540 -17.19 -8.88 32.53
N THR A 541 -17.01 -8.32 31.34
CA THR A 541 -16.56 -9.03 30.15
C THR A 541 -15.09 -8.81 29.83
N ILE A 542 -14.36 -7.98 30.60
CA ILE A 542 -12.95 -7.64 30.31
C ILE A 542 -12.09 -8.88 30.12
N ALA A 543 -12.10 -9.82 31.06
CA ALA A 543 -11.25 -11.02 30.96
C ALA A 543 -11.63 -11.91 29.76
N GLN A 544 -12.93 -12.04 29.48
CA GLN A 544 -13.42 -12.82 28.36
C GLN A 544 -13.01 -12.22 27.01
N PHE A 545 -12.96 -10.89 26.92
CA PHE A 545 -12.79 -10.17 25.66
C PHE A 545 -11.33 -9.74 25.42
N SER A 546 -10.67 -9.19 26.42
CA SER A 546 -9.25 -8.82 26.32
C SER A 546 -8.30 -9.99 26.55
N GLY A 547 -8.75 -11.09 27.17
CA GLY A 547 -7.87 -12.17 27.64
C GLY A 547 -7.02 -11.81 28.86
N VAL A 548 -7.16 -10.59 29.40
CA VAL A 548 -6.40 -10.11 30.56
C VAL A 548 -6.95 -10.75 31.84
N ALA A 549 -6.05 -11.23 32.69
CA ALA A 549 -6.43 -11.78 33.99
C ALA A 549 -7.11 -10.72 34.86
N GLU A 550 -8.21 -11.07 35.53
CA GLU A 550 -8.99 -10.15 36.37
C GLU A 550 -8.13 -9.44 37.44
N SER A 551 -7.07 -10.09 37.92
CA SER A 551 -6.13 -9.53 38.91
C SER A 551 -5.28 -8.37 38.37
N ALA A 552 -5.20 -8.20 37.05
CA ALA A 552 -4.48 -7.11 36.40
C ALA A 552 -5.37 -5.88 36.14
N VAL A 553 -6.67 -5.96 36.44
CA VAL A 553 -7.61 -4.86 36.26
C VAL A 553 -7.67 -4.00 37.52
N THR A 554 -7.48 -2.69 37.35
CA THR A 554 -7.64 -1.69 38.42
C THR A 554 -8.91 -0.89 38.22
N TYR A 555 -9.51 -0.40 39.32
CA TYR A 555 -10.82 0.25 39.27
C TYR A 555 -10.81 1.65 39.88
N GLN A 556 -11.72 2.49 39.41
CA GLN A 556 -12.02 3.80 39.96
C GLN A 556 -13.51 4.08 39.82
N TRP A 557 -14.20 4.31 40.93
CA TRP A 557 -15.60 4.71 40.92
C TRP A 557 -15.74 6.19 40.57
N GLN A 558 -16.72 6.51 39.74
CA GLN A 558 -17.00 7.87 39.29
C GLN A 558 -18.46 8.23 39.56
N VAL A 559 -18.71 9.51 39.82
CA VAL A 559 -20.04 10.09 40.02
C VAL A 559 -20.34 11.10 38.92
N ARG A 560 -21.60 11.17 38.48
CA ARG A 560 -22.03 12.16 37.49
C ARG A 560 -21.88 13.57 38.03
N SER A 561 -21.18 14.43 37.28
CA SER A 561 -20.89 15.82 37.62
C SER A 561 -21.01 16.69 36.36
N GLY A 562 -22.04 17.54 36.31
CA GLY A 562 -22.35 18.33 35.11
C GLY A 562 -22.73 17.42 33.94
N ALA A 563 -22.09 17.61 32.78
CA ALA A 563 -22.32 16.80 31.58
C ALA A 563 -21.54 15.47 31.56
N GLY A 564 -20.62 15.23 32.50
CA GLY A 564 -19.73 14.06 32.50
C GLY A 564 -19.65 13.35 33.85
N PHE A 565 -18.60 12.53 34.03
CA PHE A 565 -18.32 11.80 35.26
C PHE A 565 -16.99 12.24 35.86
N ALA A 566 -16.92 12.30 37.20
CA ALA A 566 -15.71 12.68 37.94
C ALA A 566 -15.32 11.56 38.92
N ASN A 567 -14.00 11.39 39.14
CA ASN A 567 -13.47 10.42 40.11
C ASN A 567 -13.95 10.74 41.52
N ILE A 568 -14.49 9.74 42.20
CA ILE A 568 -14.77 9.84 43.63
C ILE A 568 -13.45 9.62 44.38
N ALA A 569 -13.02 10.61 45.15
CA ALA A 569 -11.73 10.60 45.81
C ALA A 569 -11.54 9.36 46.71
N GLY A 570 -10.50 8.57 46.44
CA GLY A 570 -10.15 7.36 47.20
C GLY A 570 -11.00 6.12 46.89
N ALA A 571 -11.97 6.21 45.98
CA ALA A 571 -12.83 5.08 45.60
C ALA A 571 -12.19 4.22 44.49
N THR A 572 -11.06 3.58 44.80
CA THR A 572 -10.32 2.68 43.88
C THR A 572 -10.46 1.20 44.22
N GLY A 573 -11.24 0.88 45.26
CA GLY A 573 -11.45 -0.49 45.71
C GLY A 573 -12.46 -1.26 44.87
N LEU A 574 -12.46 -2.58 45.02
CA LEU A 574 -13.47 -3.48 44.45
C LEU A 574 -14.89 -3.18 44.95
N THR A 575 -15.03 -2.52 46.10
CA THR A 575 -16.33 -2.15 46.64
C THR A 575 -16.41 -0.67 46.92
N PHE A 576 -17.55 -0.06 46.63
CA PHE A 576 -17.87 1.32 47.00
C PHE A 576 -19.21 1.38 47.69
N VAL A 577 -19.29 2.14 48.79
CA VAL A 577 -20.54 2.37 49.53
C VAL A 577 -20.95 3.82 49.30
N PRO A 578 -21.97 4.10 48.46
CA PRO A 578 -22.44 5.45 48.23
C PRO A 578 -22.87 6.11 49.55
N GLN A 579 -22.57 7.39 49.70
CA GLN A 579 -22.96 8.20 50.85
C GLN A 579 -23.98 9.25 50.40
N GLN A 580 -24.49 10.05 51.33
CA GLN A 580 -25.42 11.15 51.05
C GLN A 580 -24.97 12.06 49.89
N ALA A 581 -23.66 12.27 49.75
CA ALA A 581 -23.10 13.09 48.68
C ALA A 581 -23.34 12.54 47.25
N GLN A 582 -23.68 11.25 47.12
CA GLN A 582 -23.98 10.59 45.85
C GLN A 582 -25.49 10.44 45.61
N VAL A 583 -26.35 10.65 46.60
CA VAL A 583 -27.81 10.55 46.45
C VAL A 583 -28.29 11.49 45.34
N GLY A 584 -29.10 10.96 44.43
CA GLY A 584 -29.62 11.65 43.26
C GLY A 584 -28.63 11.75 42.08
N PHE A 585 -27.44 11.17 42.17
CA PHE A 585 -26.47 11.10 41.07
C PHE A 585 -26.26 9.68 40.58
N GLU A 586 -26.02 9.54 39.28
CA GLU A 586 -25.60 8.28 38.67
C GLU A 586 -24.13 8.00 39.00
N LEU A 587 -23.81 6.72 39.14
CA LEU A 587 -22.44 6.23 39.33
C LEU A 587 -22.01 5.43 38.10
N ARG A 588 -20.71 5.38 37.84
CA ARG A 588 -20.14 4.41 36.91
C ARG A 588 -18.80 3.90 37.41
N LEU A 589 -18.36 2.80 36.84
CA LEU A 589 -17.08 2.18 37.13
C LEU A 589 -16.13 2.41 35.95
N MET A 590 -14.96 2.96 36.23
CA MET A 590 -13.84 3.00 35.29
C MET A 590 -12.90 1.84 35.62
N ALA A 591 -12.54 1.04 34.62
CA ALA A 591 -11.53 0.00 34.73
C ALA A 591 -10.32 0.34 33.86
N SER A 592 -9.12 0.09 34.38
CA SER A 592 -7.86 0.33 33.69
C SER A 592 -6.97 -0.91 33.77
N PHE A 593 -6.42 -1.32 32.63
CA PHE A 593 -5.59 -2.52 32.50
C PHE A 593 -4.60 -2.38 31.34
N ARG A 594 -3.61 -3.27 31.28
CA ARG A 594 -2.74 -3.41 30.10
C ARG A 594 -3.20 -4.61 29.31
N ASP A 595 -3.52 -4.44 28.04
CA ASP A 595 -3.96 -5.54 27.17
C ASP A 595 -2.80 -6.46 26.77
N LEU A 596 -3.10 -7.49 25.97
CA LEU A 596 -2.11 -8.47 25.52
C LEU A 596 -1.09 -7.88 24.53
N ALA A 597 -1.43 -6.79 23.83
CA ALA A 597 -0.52 -6.03 22.97
C ALA A 597 0.39 -5.10 23.80
N GLY A 598 0.12 -4.91 25.09
CA GLY A 598 0.88 -4.04 25.97
C GLY A 598 0.39 -2.59 25.99
N VAL A 599 -0.81 -2.32 25.49
CA VAL A 599 -1.41 -0.98 25.49
C VAL A 599 -2.20 -0.78 26.78
N ASN A 600 -2.13 0.41 27.38
CA ASN A 600 -2.97 0.73 28.53
C ASN A 600 -4.38 1.07 28.03
N ARG A 601 -5.37 0.32 28.49
CA ARG A 601 -6.77 0.51 28.14
C ARG A 601 -7.56 1.07 29.32
N VAL A 602 -8.52 1.94 29.02
CA VAL A 602 -9.50 2.46 29.97
C VAL A 602 -10.90 2.24 29.41
N VAL A 603 -11.71 1.48 30.14
CA VAL A 603 -13.09 1.15 29.77
C VAL A 603 -14.05 1.51 30.90
N TYR A 604 -15.32 1.70 30.57
CA TYR A 604 -16.34 2.16 31.52
C TYR A 604 -17.52 1.20 31.53
N SER A 605 -18.12 1.03 32.71
CA SER A 605 -19.43 0.39 32.80
C SER A 605 -20.51 1.33 32.29
N ASP A 606 -21.69 0.77 32.00
CA ASP A 606 -22.93 1.54 31.99
C ASP A 606 -23.08 2.35 33.29
N ALA A 607 -23.73 3.49 33.18
CA ALA A 607 -24.13 4.29 34.33
C ALA A 607 -25.26 3.58 35.09
N THR A 608 -25.20 3.62 36.43
CA THR A 608 -26.33 3.22 37.26
C THR A 608 -27.49 4.20 37.09
N ALA A 609 -28.70 3.81 37.49
CA ALA A 609 -29.71 4.77 37.88
C ALA A 609 -29.17 5.67 39.01
N PRO A 610 -29.75 6.88 39.21
CA PRO A 610 -29.36 7.74 40.32
C PRO A 610 -29.49 7.03 41.67
N VAL A 611 -28.53 7.28 42.58
CA VAL A 611 -28.51 6.65 43.91
C VAL A 611 -29.72 7.10 44.73
N GLY A 612 -30.51 6.14 45.21
CA GLY A 612 -31.59 6.39 46.16
C GLY A 612 -31.09 6.64 47.58
N ASP A 613 -31.95 7.22 48.41
CA ASP A 613 -31.70 7.65 49.78
C ASP A 613 -31.98 6.52 50.79
N HIS A 614 -31.24 6.46 51.90
CA HIS A 614 -31.47 5.53 53.01
C HIS A 614 -31.78 6.33 54.28
N LYS A 615 -33.06 6.41 54.63
CA LYS A 615 -33.49 7.17 55.81
C LYS A 615 -33.96 6.25 56.91
N THR A 616 -33.37 6.41 58.09
CA THR A 616 -33.84 5.78 59.33
C THR A 616 -34.42 6.84 60.26
N GLY A 617 -35.66 6.62 60.70
CA GLY A 617 -36.35 7.38 61.72
C GLY A 617 -35.83 7.08 63.13
N THR A 618 -36.65 7.38 64.12
CA THR A 618 -36.33 7.31 65.54
C THR A 618 -37.33 6.43 66.27
N THR A 619 -37.38 6.50 67.61
CA THR A 619 -38.45 5.83 68.37
C THR A 619 -39.67 6.73 68.60
N ALA A 620 -39.77 7.85 67.89
CA ALA A 620 -40.88 8.79 67.92
C ALA A 620 -41.65 8.74 66.58
N ALA A 621 -42.77 9.44 66.48
CA ALA A 621 -43.49 9.53 65.20
C ALA A 621 -42.71 10.38 64.20
N ASP A 622 -42.23 9.77 63.12
CA ASP A 622 -41.43 10.39 62.08
C ASP A 622 -42.20 10.53 60.75
N THR A 623 -41.73 11.44 59.89
CA THR A 623 -42.17 11.54 58.49
C THR A 623 -40.95 11.46 57.60
N LEU A 624 -40.81 10.32 56.92
CA LEU A 624 -39.71 10.03 56.02
C LEU A 624 -40.23 10.17 54.59
N VAL A 625 -39.55 11.01 53.80
CA VAL A 625 -39.88 11.23 52.39
C VAL A 625 -38.67 10.86 51.55
N GLY A 626 -38.88 9.98 50.59
CA GLY A 626 -37.92 9.54 49.59
C GLY A 626 -37.62 10.59 48.52
N THR A 627 -36.78 10.19 47.59
CA THR A 627 -36.47 10.84 46.33
C THR A 627 -37.29 10.19 45.19
N PRO A 628 -37.20 10.66 43.94
CA PRO A 628 -37.82 9.97 42.81
C PRO A 628 -37.11 8.67 42.37
N TRP A 629 -36.23 8.10 43.19
CA TRP A 629 -35.37 6.95 42.88
C TRP A 629 -35.58 5.84 43.90
N ALA A 630 -34.98 4.65 43.69
CA ALA A 630 -35.19 3.51 44.57
C ALA A 630 -34.60 3.71 45.98
N ASP A 631 -35.45 4.10 46.94
CA ASP A 631 -35.05 4.46 48.30
C ASP A 631 -35.28 3.33 49.32
N GLU A 632 -34.67 3.48 50.49
CA GLU A 632 -34.93 2.65 51.67
C GLU A 632 -35.33 3.52 52.87
N LEU A 633 -36.57 3.38 53.34
CA LEU A 633 -37.11 4.14 54.48
C LEU A 633 -37.42 3.20 55.65
N ILE A 634 -36.88 3.49 56.83
CA ILE A 634 -37.03 2.67 58.04
C ILE A 634 -37.56 3.53 59.18
N GLY A 635 -38.80 3.32 59.64
CA GLY A 635 -39.44 4.10 60.71
C GLY A 635 -38.94 3.78 62.13
N LEU A 636 -38.62 2.52 62.41
CA LEU A 636 -38.29 1.94 63.73
C LEU A 636 -39.47 1.82 64.69
N ALA A 637 -39.77 2.81 65.53
CA ALA A 637 -40.89 2.75 66.47
C ALA A 637 -41.56 4.11 66.59
N GLY A 638 -42.87 4.15 66.77
CA GLY A 638 -43.62 5.40 66.60
C GLY A 638 -44.81 5.16 65.67
N ASN A 639 -45.55 6.21 65.36
CA ASN A 639 -46.58 6.14 64.33
C ASN A 639 -46.04 6.88 63.11
N ASP A 640 -45.32 6.18 62.24
CA ASP A 640 -44.49 6.81 61.23
C ASP A 640 -45.25 7.01 59.91
N ARG A 641 -44.90 8.05 59.16
CA ARG A 641 -45.33 8.23 57.77
C ARG A 641 -44.14 8.02 56.85
N LEU A 642 -44.18 6.96 56.04
CA LEU A 642 -43.14 6.64 55.06
C LEU A 642 -43.71 6.94 53.68
N ASP A 643 -43.09 7.87 52.96
CA ASP A 643 -43.50 8.31 51.64
C ASP A 643 -42.35 8.06 50.66
N GLY A 644 -42.44 6.99 49.86
CA GLY A 644 -41.40 6.61 48.91
C GLY A 644 -41.22 7.60 47.76
N ALA A 645 -42.18 8.50 47.55
CA ALA A 645 -42.29 9.27 46.33
C ALA A 645 -42.38 8.36 45.10
N ALA A 646 -41.46 8.46 44.14
CA ALA A 646 -41.48 7.67 42.91
C ALA A 646 -40.29 6.72 42.86
N GLY A 647 -40.45 5.57 42.22
CA GLY A 647 -39.39 4.57 42.13
C GLY A 647 -39.77 3.26 42.81
N ALA A 648 -38.81 2.35 42.89
CA ALA A 648 -39.01 1.04 43.50
C ALA A 648 -38.47 1.05 44.93
N ASP A 649 -39.29 1.49 45.89
CA ASP A 649 -38.85 1.74 47.26
C ASP A 649 -39.03 0.55 48.20
N VAL A 650 -38.16 0.48 49.19
CA VAL A 650 -38.28 -0.44 50.33
C VAL A 650 -38.63 0.35 51.58
N MET A 651 -39.85 0.18 52.07
CA MET A 651 -40.33 0.88 53.27
C MET A 651 -40.62 -0.09 54.41
N THR A 652 -40.06 0.17 55.58
CA THR A 652 -40.23 -0.62 56.82
C THR A 652 -40.63 0.30 57.99
N GLY A 653 -41.91 0.32 58.36
CA GLY A 653 -42.43 1.18 59.44
C GLY A 653 -41.95 0.77 60.83
N GLY A 654 -42.02 -0.52 61.18
CA GLY A 654 -41.58 -1.03 62.47
C GLY A 654 -42.71 -1.11 63.50
N ALA A 655 -42.49 -0.63 64.72
CA ALA A 655 -43.40 -0.78 65.85
C ALA A 655 -44.28 0.45 66.08
N GLY A 656 -45.58 0.32 65.78
CA GLY A 656 -46.61 1.31 66.06
C GLY A 656 -47.65 1.35 64.95
N LEU A 657 -48.31 2.48 64.74
CA LEU A 657 -49.32 2.66 63.69
C LEU A 657 -48.74 3.47 62.52
N ASP A 658 -48.14 2.76 61.57
CA ASP A 658 -47.45 3.38 60.44
C ASP A 658 -48.35 3.58 59.22
N THR A 659 -48.06 4.63 58.45
CA THR A 659 -48.74 5.00 57.19
C THR A 659 -47.73 4.96 56.05
N TYR A 660 -47.96 4.10 55.07
CA TYR A 660 -47.16 3.99 53.86
C TYR A 660 -47.84 4.75 52.72
N VAL A 661 -47.07 5.56 52.01
CA VAL A 661 -47.49 6.28 50.81
C VAL A 661 -46.70 5.65 49.67
N VAL A 662 -47.43 4.91 48.84
CA VAL A 662 -46.92 4.24 47.65
C VAL A 662 -47.54 4.94 46.45
N ASP A 663 -46.73 5.22 45.43
CA ASP A 663 -47.24 5.59 44.12
C ASP A 663 -47.49 4.33 43.27
N ASN A 664 -47.82 4.50 41.99
CA ASN A 664 -48.26 3.40 41.12
C ASN A 664 -47.52 3.37 39.79
#